data_AF-A0A157SMD1-F1
#
_entry.id   AF-A0A157SMD1-F1
#
_cell.length_a   1.000
_cell.length_b   1.000
_cell.length_c   1.000
_cell.angle_alpha   90.00
_cell.angle_beta   90.00
_cell.angle_gamma   90.00
#
_symmetry.space_group_name_H-M   'P 1'
#
loop_
_entity.id
_entity.type
_entity.pdbx_description
1 polymer ?
#
loop_
_entity_poly.entity_id
_entity_poly.type
_entity_poly.pdbx_seq_one_letter_code
_entity_poly.pdbx_strand_id
1 'polypeptide(L)'
;MTEFKQGFCTLCRSRCGTINEVQDDSLVAVRPDPSHPTGQAMCMKGKSAPELVHSPHRVLYPMRRTRPKGDPDPGWVRISWEEALGETARRLGAIRAESGPEGVVFAVTTPSGTPLSDSIDWIERFVRLFGSPNICYATEICNWHKDFAHAFTFGCGMPPADYAEAELIVLWGHNPANTWLAQANALSQGRARGARMIVVDPRPTALARQADVWLPVRPGTDAALALGLMHLLITQARYDTAFVHDWTNAPLLVRADSGDFLCERELWPQAQHDRFVVWDDTLQAAVPYDTRQAAADQGGGFRLRGEFRLMTESGAALICHPVFELLARACADYPPETVAHITGVPPQVLRQAADLFGSLRRIAYHAWTGIGQHTNATQSERAVATLYALCGSFDRIGGNRVRLGPPVNAVNSLALLPRSQRDKALGLQARPIGPAAHGWVTAADTYRAILHGQPYRVRAMMAFGTNLPVSQGDTAEAQQALEQLEFHVHLDLFETPAAKYADILLPANTPWEREGLRVGFEINDRAAGWVQLRQRMVTPRGESRSDNEVLFDLAVRLGMGEQFFHGSLEAGWNHMLAPLGLDVARLRQHPEGLACPVDAAERKFARADDGGVHGFDTPTRRVEIYSERLLQHGQPALPTFVEPADSPRDPRATRQGRFPYVLSSAKNGFYCHSQHRSLVSLRKRAPDPVVELSPALANAKGILEGDWVRLRTRVGAARFVARLTPQLADDVLVAEFGWWQGCSELDREALTLQGAGGSNFNALISADRCDPVSGSVPHRSFLCNVDLDPATELRQRRWQGYRAFRVSALREEAEGVLGIHFEPLEETALPDYRPGQHIELRLEQGEGGSLSRAYSLTGAAEVAGRRGYSIAVRHQRGRDADGMPFEGRMSGALHRCLKVGDRVMLRAPSGGWVVPRRSPQPLCLIAGGIGITPFVSLLESLPDDAEGPEIWLYYANQNSRTHAFRARIAQHRARLPHLHVRDFYTSPLPGDRPGIDFDDSRYIDASVIDDVLIAQRARFYMCGPPAMMDAVSAGLRARGVPRFDIFSEVFRSPPPPVAGGDQRFSVRFARSRKEAAIWTPGEGTLLTFAESLGVQMAAGCRVGQCESCAVQLLAGKVRHLHGGEPEDPADCLACQAVPTDDIVIDA
;
A
#
# COMPACT_ATOMS: atom_id res chain seq x y z
N MET A 1 -24.85 -12.95 20.41
CA MET A 1 -25.52 -11.64 20.19
C MET A 1 -24.69 -10.84 19.20
N THR A 2 -25.32 -10.24 18.18
CA THR A 2 -24.61 -9.40 17.19
C THR A 2 -24.68 -7.95 17.61
N GLU A 3 -23.54 -7.29 17.67
CA GLU A 3 -23.36 -5.88 18.00
C GLU A 3 -22.75 -5.13 16.80
N PHE A 4 -23.22 -3.91 16.55
CA PHE A 4 -22.62 -3.02 15.55
C PHE A 4 -21.96 -1.85 16.27
N LYS A 5 -20.62 -1.76 16.16
CA LYS A 5 -19.81 -0.77 16.86
C LYS A 5 -19.20 0.23 15.89
N GLN A 6 -19.41 1.52 16.16
CA GLN A 6 -18.79 2.61 15.40
C GLN A 6 -17.33 2.83 15.82
N GLY A 7 -16.49 3.18 14.84
CA GLY A 7 -15.08 3.51 15.04
C GLY A 7 -14.42 3.98 13.74
N PHE A 8 -13.11 3.76 13.63
CA PHE A 8 -12.35 4.04 12.41
C PHE A 8 -11.20 3.04 12.23
N CYS A 9 -10.81 2.79 10.97
CA CYS A 9 -9.70 1.92 10.62
C CYS A 9 -8.37 2.69 10.62
N THR A 10 -7.44 2.35 11.52
CA THR A 10 -6.12 2.99 11.67
C THR A 10 -4.98 2.24 10.94
N LEU A 11 -5.29 1.29 10.05
CA LEU A 11 -4.24 0.58 9.28
C LEU A 11 -3.43 1.50 8.34
N CYS A 12 -3.91 2.71 8.05
CA CYS A 12 -3.19 3.72 7.27
C CYS A 12 -3.68 5.14 7.59
N ARG A 13 -3.00 6.15 7.02
CA ARG A 13 -3.30 7.58 7.23
C ARG A 13 -4.75 7.99 6.94
N SER A 14 -5.46 7.27 6.06
CA SER A 14 -6.83 7.63 5.66
C SER A 14 -7.83 7.60 6.81
N ARG A 15 -7.59 6.80 7.86
CA ARG A 15 -8.45 6.68 9.06
C ARG A 15 -9.94 6.63 8.73
N CYS A 16 -10.32 5.70 7.85
CA CYS A 16 -11.69 5.63 7.33
C CYS A 16 -12.65 5.30 8.48
N GLY A 17 -13.77 6.03 8.60
CA GLY A 17 -14.82 5.70 9.56
C GLY A 17 -15.45 4.35 9.27
N THR A 18 -15.75 3.56 10.31
CA THR A 18 -16.22 2.18 10.17
C THR A 18 -17.39 1.83 11.09
N ILE A 19 -18.26 0.96 10.58
CA ILE A 19 -19.19 0.14 11.35
C ILE A 19 -18.61 -1.27 11.42
N ASN A 20 -18.44 -1.79 12.63
CA ASN A 20 -17.79 -3.07 12.91
C ASN A 20 -18.85 -4.03 13.46
N GLU A 21 -19.10 -5.12 12.74
CA GLU A 21 -20.04 -6.17 13.13
C GLU A 21 -19.31 -7.19 14.00
N VAL A 22 -19.74 -7.33 15.25
CA VAL A 22 -19.15 -8.21 16.25
C VAL A 22 -20.21 -9.22 16.69
N GLN A 23 -19.88 -10.50 16.65
CA GLN A 23 -20.76 -11.56 17.13
C GLN A 23 -20.00 -12.41 18.14
N ASP A 24 -20.51 -12.48 19.37
CA ASP A 24 -19.93 -13.32 20.44
C ASP A 24 -18.41 -13.08 20.62
N ASP A 25 -18.03 -11.79 20.69
CA ASP A 25 -16.63 -11.32 20.78
C ASP A 25 -15.72 -11.69 19.59
N SER A 26 -16.34 -12.00 18.44
CA SER A 26 -15.65 -12.20 17.17
C SER A 26 -15.97 -11.09 16.19
N LEU A 27 -14.94 -10.44 15.63
CA LEU A 27 -15.09 -9.48 14.53
C LEU A 27 -15.48 -10.23 13.25
N VAL A 28 -16.70 -9.99 12.76
CA VAL A 28 -17.28 -10.70 11.59
C VAL A 28 -17.09 -9.90 10.32
N ALA A 29 -17.32 -8.58 10.37
CA ALA A 29 -17.22 -7.70 9.21
C ALA A 29 -16.86 -6.27 9.63
N VAL A 30 -16.19 -5.56 8.71
CA VAL A 30 -15.95 -4.12 8.82
C VAL A 30 -16.48 -3.45 7.57
N ARG A 31 -17.32 -2.43 7.73
CA ARG A 31 -17.97 -1.69 6.64
C ARG A 31 -17.68 -0.19 6.80
N PRO A 32 -17.64 0.59 5.71
CA PRO A 32 -17.56 2.05 5.81
C PRO A 32 -18.75 2.62 6.61
N ASP A 33 -18.52 3.68 7.38
CA ASP A 33 -19.59 4.48 8.03
C ASP A 33 -19.78 5.82 7.31
N PRO A 34 -20.75 5.96 6.39
CA PRO A 34 -20.95 7.20 5.64
C PRO A 34 -21.30 8.41 6.52
N SER A 35 -21.75 8.19 7.76
CA SER A 35 -22.02 9.29 8.71
C SER A 35 -20.73 9.92 9.23
N HIS A 36 -19.64 9.17 9.29
CA HIS A 36 -18.32 9.64 9.72
C HIS A 36 -17.67 10.52 8.63
N PRO A 37 -16.97 11.62 8.97
CA PRO A 37 -16.40 12.55 7.98
C PRO A 37 -15.40 11.92 7.00
N THR A 38 -14.77 10.80 7.36
CA THR A 38 -13.85 10.03 6.51
C THR A 38 -14.38 8.65 6.10
N GLY A 39 -15.65 8.35 6.35
CA GLY A 39 -16.21 7.00 6.20
C GLY A 39 -17.02 6.76 4.91
N GLN A 40 -16.89 7.62 3.89
CA GLN A 40 -17.57 7.44 2.59
C GLN A 40 -17.14 6.17 1.84
N ALA A 41 -15.91 5.69 2.09
CA ALA A 41 -15.37 4.50 1.45
C ALA A 41 -14.32 3.82 2.35
N MET A 42 -14.03 2.54 2.06
CA MET A 42 -13.00 1.77 2.75
C MET A 42 -12.28 0.82 1.79
N CYS A 43 -10.99 0.58 2.05
CA CYS A 43 -10.17 -0.32 1.24
C CYS A 43 -10.32 -1.79 1.65
N MET A 44 -9.90 -2.70 0.76
CA MET A 44 -9.92 -4.14 1.05
C MET A 44 -9.12 -4.54 2.29
N LYS A 45 -8.01 -3.84 2.59
CA LYS A 45 -7.22 -4.07 3.81
C LYS A 45 -8.06 -3.90 5.08
N GLY A 46 -8.91 -2.88 5.12
CA GLY A 46 -9.83 -2.65 6.23
C GLY A 46 -10.97 -3.67 6.26
N LYS A 47 -11.49 -4.07 5.10
CA LYS A 47 -12.52 -5.13 5.01
C LYS A 47 -12.00 -6.51 5.42
N SER A 48 -10.71 -6.79 5.22
CA SER A 48 -10.04 -8.03 5.64
C SER A 48 -9.61 -8.01 7.12
N ALA A 49 -10.00 -6.99 7.90
CA ALA A 49 -9.70 -6.93 9.33
C ALA A 49 -10.15 -8.16 10.15
N PRO A 50 -11.32 -8.79 9.90
CA PRO A 50 -11.67 -10.06 10.55
C PRO A 50 -10.59 -11.13 10.41
N GLU A 51 -10.05 -11.25 9.19
CA GLU A 51 -8.99 -12.22 8.88
C GLU A 51 -7.68 -11.85 9.58
N LEU A 52 -7.35 -10.56 9.69
CA LEU A 52 -6.18 -10.08 10.42
C LEU A 52 -6.28 -10.37 11.93
N VAL A 53 -7.40 -10.01 12.56
CA VAL A 53 -7.65 -10.15 14.00
C VAL A 53 -7.56 -11.62 14.43
N HIS A 54 -8.18 -12.50 13.63
CA HIS A 54 -8.35 -13.91 13.93
C HIS A 54 -7.37 -14.82 13.17
N SER A 55 -6.32 -14.26 12.60
CA SER A 55 -5.30 -15.04 11.89
C SER A 55 -4.61 -16.01 12.87
N PRO A 56 -4.50 -17.30 12.54
CA PRO A 56 -3.81 -18.27 13.40
C PRO A 56 -2.28 -18.10 13.36
N HIS A 57 -1.76 -17.25 12.47
CA HIS A 57 -0.34 -16.98 12.32
C HIS A 57 0.15 -15.84 13.25
N ARG A 58 -0.74 -15.26 14.06
CA ARG A 58 -0.39 -14.17 14.99
C ARG A 58 0.49 -14.66 16.14
N VAL A 59 1.41 -13.80 16.57
CA VAL A 59 2.09 -13.95 17.86
C VAL A 59 1.11 -13.53 18.95
N LEU A 60 0.79 -14.44 19.86
CA LEU A 60 -0.22 -14.24 20.91
C LEU A 60 0.34 -14.25 22.34
N TYR A 61 1.63 -14.57 22.51
CA TYR A 61 2.28 -14.66 23.81
C TYR A 61 3.68 -14.04 23.76
N PRO A 62 4.21 -13.49 24.87
CA PRO A 62 5.61 -13.11 24.95
C PRO A 62 6.51 -14.32 24.73
N MET A 63 7.50 -14.18 23.86
CA MET A 63 8.44 -15.24 23.50
C MET A 63 9.87 -14.81 23.77
N ARG A 64 10.70 -15.74 24.28
CA ARG A 64 12.15 -15.58 24.49
C ARG A 64 12.91 -16.46 23.50
N ARG A 65 13.94 -15.90 22.88
CA ARG A 65 14.85 -16.62 21.99
C ARG A 65 15.74 -17.57 22.82
N THR A 66 15.99 -18.79 22.32
CA THR A 66 16.90 -19.75 22.97
C THR A 66 18.12 -20.11 22.13
N ARG A 67 18.09 -19.84 20.82
CA ARG A 67 19.23 -20.06 19.92
C ARG A 67 19.97 -18.75 19.60
N PRO A 68 21.24 -18.80 19.14
CA PRO A 68 21.99 -17.59 18.76
C PRO A 68 21.32 -16.80 17.63
N LYS A 69 21.45 -15.47 17.65
CA LYS A 69 21.01 -14.60 16.54
C LYS A 69 21.66 -15.07 15.24
N GLY A 70 20.90 -15.04 14.14
CA GLY A 70 21.32 -15.61 12.85
C GLY A 70 20.84 -17.05 12.59
N ASP A 71 20.48 -17.82 13.63
CA ASP A 71 19.82 -19.13 13.42
C ASP A 71 18.48 -18.96 12.69
N PRO A 72 18.20 -19.74 11.62
CA PRO A 72 16.94 -19.66 10.87
C PRO A 72 15.69 -19.90 11.72
N ASP A 73 15.83 -20.67 12.82
CA ASP A 73 14.82 -20.89 13.84
C ASP A 73 15.30 -20.29 15.18
N PRO A 74 14.69 -19.19 15.65
CA PRO A 74 15.06 -18.57 16.93
C PRO A 74 14.92 -19.48 18.16
N GLY A 75 14.18 -20.60 18.06
CA GLY A 75 13.90 -21.49 19.18
C GLY A 75 13.05 -20.80 20.25
N TRP A 76 11.97 -20.13 19.83
CA TRP A 76 11.10 -19.38 20.72
C TRP A 76 10.51 -20.25 21.84
N VAL A 77 10.64 -19.78 23.08
CA VAL A 77 9.92 -20.33 24.24
C VAL A 77 8.98 -19.28 24.82
N ARG A 78 7.75 -19.67 25.16
CA ARG A 78 6.79 -18.76 25.79
C ARG A 78 7.26 -18.38 27.18
N ILE A 79 7.13 -17.10 27.52
CA ILE A 79 7.42 -16.54 28.84
C ILE A 79 6.26 -15.64 29.29
N SER A 80 6.21 -15.30 30.58
CA SER A 80 5.19 -14.37 31.09
C SER A 80 5.51 -12.91 30.73
N TRP A 81 4.48 -12.06 30.74
CA TRP A 81 4.67 -10.60 30.60
C TRP A 81 5.56 -10.01 31.70
N GLU A 82 5.46 -10.53 32.93
CA GLU A 82 6.28 -10.07 34.06
C GLU A 82 7.77 -10.33 33.81
N GLU A 83 8.12 -11.55 33.37
CA GLU A 83 9.49 -11.88 32.99
C GLU A 83 9.97 -11.03 31.80
N ALA A 84 9.13 -10.89 30.77
CA ALA A 84 9.51 -10.19 29.55
C ALA A 84 9.79 -8.70 29.80
N LEU A 85 8.90 -8.02 30.54
CA LEU A 85 9.08 -6.59 30.87
C LEU A 85 10.11 -6.36 31.97
N GLY A 86 10.21 -7.26 32.95
CA GLY A 86 11.26 -7.21 33.96
C GLY A 86 12.66 -7.33 33.35
N GLU A 87 12.85 -8.29 32.43
CA GLU A 87 14.11 -8.44 31.70
C GLU A 87 14.40 -7.25 30.78
N THR A 88 13.38 -6.77 30.05
CA THR A 88 13.49 -5.59 29.19
C THR A 88 13.94 -4.35 29.98
N ALA A 89 13.25 -4.03 31.07
CA ALA A 89 13.58 -2.88 31.92
C ALA A 89 15.00 -2.99 32.48
N ARG A 90 15.38 -4.17 32.99
CA ARG A 90 16.71 -4.42 33.55
C ARG A 90 17.82 -4.26 32.51
N ARG A 91 17.67 -4.85 31.33
CA ARG A 91 18.69 -4.82 30.26
C ARG A 91 18.83 -3.43 29.65
N LEU A 92 17.73 -2.76 29.33
CA LEU A 92 17.76 -1.39 28.81
C LEU A 92 18.29 -0.39 29.85
N GLY A 93 17.87 -0.55 31.12
CA GLY A 93 18.36 0.27 32.23
C GLY A 93 19.86 0.11 32.48
N ALA A 94 20.38 -1.12 32.41
CA ALA A 94 21.81 -1.39 32.54
C ALA A 94 22.62 -0.72 31.42
N ILE A 95 22.20 -0.87 30.15
CA ILE A 95 22.88 -0.21 29.02
C ILE A 95 22.84 1.31 29.16
N ARG A 96 21.71 1.88 29.57
CA ARG A 96 21.57 3.33 29.85
C ARG A 96 22.56 3.79 30.92
N ALA A 97 22.75 3.02 31.98
CA ALA A 97 23.68 3.35 33.07
C ALA A 97 25.16 3.20 32.67
N GLU A 98 25.49 2.15 31.91
CA GLU A 98 26.86 1.82 31.53
C GLU A 98 27.40 2.68 30.37
N SER A 99 26.57 2.97 29.37
CA SER A 99 27.00 3.55 28.09
C SER A 99 26.26 4.84 27.72
N GLY A 100 25.34 5.30 28.58
CA GLY A 100 24.44 6.41 28.29
C GLY A 100 23.18 5.96 27.52
N PRO A 101 22.09 6.75 27.58
CA PRO A 101 20.85 6.42 26.90
C PRO A 101 20.98 6.40 25.36
N GLU A 102 21.97 7.10 24.81
CA GLU A 102 22.27 7.08 23.38
C GLU A 102 22.70 5.70 22.85
N GLY A 103 23.18 4.82 23.72
CA GLY A 103 23.50 3.42 23.39
C GLY A 103 22.27 2.54 23.08
N VAL A 104 21.06 3.08 23.21
CA VAL A 104 19.79 2.41 22.87
C VAL A 104 19.09 3.15 21.74
N VAL A 105 18.71 2.44 20.68
CA VAL A 105 17.89 2.98 19.59
C VAL A 105 16.46 2.45 19.69
N PHE A 106 15.50 3.31 19.35
CA PHE A 106 14.09 2.93 19.28
C PHE A 106 13.65 2.95 17.83
N ALA A 107 13.37 1.79 17.26
CA ALA A 107 12.95 1.67 15.87
C ALA A 107 11.42 1.66 15.82
N VAL A 108 10.84 2.62 15.10
CA VAL A 108 9.39 2.83 15.06
C VAL A 108 8.98 2.88 13.60
N THR A 109 7.96 2.10 13.24
CA THR A 109 7.40 2.17 11.89
C THR A 109 6.65 3.49 11.64
N THR A 110 6.41 3.84 10.37
CA THR A 110 5.78 5.11 10.02
C THR A 110 4.29 5.17 10.42
N PRO A 111 3.78 6.33 10.91
CA PRO A 111 2.35 6.53 11.17
C PRO A 111 1.47 6.39 9.93
N SER A 112 2.04 6.51 8.73
CA SER A 112 1.26 6.61 7.50
C SER A 112 0.70 5.28 7.01
N GLY A 113 1.18 4.15 7.53
CA GLY A 113 0.83 2.81 7.06
C GLY A 113 0.71 1.75 8.16
N THR A 114 0.49 2.16 9.41
CA THR A 114 0.41 1.24 10.55
C THR A 114 -0.59 1.73 11.62
N PRO A 115 -1.15 0.81 12.42
CA PRO A 115 -2.00 1.15 13.56
C PRO A 115 -1.24 1.78 14.74
N LEU A 116 0.09 1.89 14.64
CA LEU A 116 0.94 2.56 15.63
C LEU A 116 0.65 4.07 15.73
N SER A 117 -0.08 4.64 14.77
CA SER A 117 -0.55 6.03 14.86
C SER A 117 -1.37 6.36 16.12
N ASP A 118 -1.91 5.34 16.81
CA ASP A 118 -2.60 5.48 18.09
C ASP A 118 -1.66 5.65 19.30
N SER A 119 -0.36 5.35 19.13
CA SER A 119 0.61 5.22 20.23
C SER A 119 1.86 6.07 20.03
N ILE A 120 2.05 6.66 18.84
CA ILE A 120 3.28 7.36 18.45
C ILE A 120 3.65 8.49 19.41
N ASP A 121 2.69 9.30 19.86
CA ASP A 121 2.99 10.40 20.78
C ASP A 121 3.54 9.88 22.11
N TRP A 122 2.98 8.79 22.62
CA TRP A 122 3.46 8.14 23.85
C TRP A 122 4.80 7.44 23.67
N ILE A 123 5.03 6.81 22.51
CA ILE A 123 6.33 6.24 22.15
C ILE A 123 7.42 7.32 22.13
N GLU A 124 7.20 8.42 21.44
CA GLU A 124 8.19 9.49 21.40
C GLU A 124 8.43 10.12 22.78
N ARG A 125 7.36 10.31 23.58
CA ARG A 125 7.48 10.76 24.97
C ARG A 125 8.39 9.82 25.78
N PHE A 126 8.19 8.51 25.65
CA PHE A 126 8.99 7.51 26.37
C PHE A 126 10.45 7.58 25.97
N VAL A 127 10.74 7.62 24.67
CA VAL A 127 12.12 7.68 24.19
C VAL A 127 12.83 8.95 24.66
N ARG A 128 12.14 10.09 24.58
CA ARG A 128 12.67 11.38 25.03
C ARG A 128 12.97 11.40 26.53
N LEU A 129 12.12 10.80 27.36
CA LEU A 129 12.31 10.70 28.82
C LEU A 129 13.29 9.60 29.24
N PHE A 130 13.38 8.51 28.48
CA PHE A 130 14.48 7.55 28.58
C PHE A 130 15.82 8.25 28.33
N GLY A 131 15.80 9.32 27.51
CA GLY A 131 16.93 10.20 27.24
C GLY A 131 17.68 9.82 25.97
N SER A 132 17.16 8.91 25.15
CA SER A 132 17.81 8.53 23.90
C SER A 132 17.47 9.57 22.81
N PRO A 133 18.48 10.07 22.07
CA PRO A 133 18.25 10.93 20.91
C PRO A 133 17.94 10.13 19.63
N ASN A 134 17.85 8.80 19.72
CA ASN A 134 17.87 7.90 18.58
C ASN A 134 16.52 7.21 18.38
N ILE A 135 15.63 7.86 17.61
CA ILE A 135 14.40 7.24 17.11
C ILE A 135 14.51 6.99 15.60
N CYS A 136 14.51 5.73 15.17
CA CYS A 136 14.61 5.36 13.76
C CYS A 136 13.21 5.18 13.14
N TYR A 137 12.73 6.18 12.38
CA TYR A 137 11.33 6.27 11.88
C TYR A 137 11.11 5.99 10.38
N ALA A 138 12.17 5.89 9.58
CA ALA A 138 12.10 5.96 8.12
C ALA A 138 11.52 7.29 7.57
N THR A 139 11.56 8.37 8.36
CA THR A 139 11.03 9.70 7.99
C THR A 139 11.67 10.23 6.70
N GLU A 140 12.98 9.98 6.52
CA GLU A 140 13.78 10.39 5.37
C GLU A 140 13.22 9.89 4.04
N ILE A 141 12.63 8.69 4.01
CA ILE A 141 12.00 8.11 2.81
C ILE A 141 10.48 8.24 2.78
N CYS A 142 9.84 8.49 3.93
CA CYS A 142 8.38 8.48 4.03
C CYS A 142 7.80 9.88 3.84
N ASN A 143 8.12 10.83 4.72
CA ASN A 143 7.37 12.09 4.84
C ASN A 143 8.23 13.33 5.05
N TRP A 144 9.55 13.20 5.22
CA TRP A 144 10.45 14.34 5.42
C TRP A 144 10.22 15.48 4.41
N HIS A 145 10.15 15.15 3.13
CA HIS A 145 10.04 16.14 2.06
C HIS A 145 8.74 16.95 2.17
N LYS A 146 7.60 16.27 2.27
CA LYS A 146 6.31 16.95 2.39
C LYS A 146 6.20 17.77 3.68
N ASP A 147 6.81 17.33 4.78
CA ASP A 147 6.59 17.92 6.10
C ASP A 147 7.65 18.98 6.47
N PHE A 148 8.91 18.81 6.05
CA PHE A 148 10.04 19.63 6.48
C PHE A 148 10.79 20.29 5.32
N ALA A 149 10.93 19.64 4.16
CA ALA A 149 11.51 20.32 3.00
C ALA A 149 10.57 21.41 2.46
N HIS A 150 9.26 21.15 2.44
CA HIS A 150 8.23 22.16 2.15
C HIS A 150 8.28 23.36 3.11
N ALA A 151 8.64 23.12 4.39
CA ALA A 151 8.74 24.17 5.40
C ALA A 151 9.88 25.17 5.12
N PHE A 152 10.91 24.79 4.35
CA PHE A 152 11.92 25.74 3.88
C PHE A 152 11.36 26.80 2.90
N THR A 153 10.16 26.59 2.36
CA THR A 153 9.50 27.52 1.45
C THR A 153 8.33 28.23 2.15
N PHE A 154 7.42 27.49 2.78
CA PHE A 154 6.20 28.06 3.38
C PHE A 154 6.21 28.19 4.91
N GLY A 155 7.26 27.72 5.60
CA GLY A 155 7.32 27.72 7.07
C GLY A 155 6.51 26.61 7.74
N CYS A 156 5.79 25.78 6.98
CA CYS A 156 5.05 24.64 7.50
C CYS A 156 5.16 23.43 6.58
N GLY A 157 4.82 22.24 7.09
CA GLY A 157 4.60 21.07 6.24
C GLY A 157 3.43 21.29 5.28
N MET A 158 3.43 20.57 4.16
CA MET A 158 2.42 20.69 3.12
C MET A 158 1.02 20.43 3.70
N PRO A 159 0.14 21.45 3.72
CA PRO A 159 -1.20 21.29 4.26
C PRO A 159 -2.05 20.36 3.38
N PRO A 160 -3.09 19.70 3.93
CA PRO A 160 -4.01 18.89 3.13
C PRO A 160 -4.63 19.68 1.95
N ALA A 161 -4.60 19.06 0.78
CA ALA A 161 -5.17 19.60 -0.44
C ALA A 161 -6.70 19.57 -0.40
N ASP A 162 -7.36 20.69 -0.76
CA ASP A 162 -8.81 20.85 -0.77
C ASP A 162 -9.41 20.46 -2.14
N TYR A 163 -9.23 19.19 -2.54
CA TYR A 163 -9.57 18.76 -3.91
C TYR A 163 -11.04 18.94 -4.29
N ALA A 164 -11.96 18.90 -3.32
CA ALA A 164 -13.40 19.01 -3.60
C ALA A 164 -13.80 20.41 -4.12
N GLU A 165 -13.01 21.43 -3.81
CA GLU A 165 -13.28 22.84 -4.16
C GLU A 165 -12.28 23.41 -5.18
N ALA A 166 -11.39 22.58 -5.70
CA ALA A 166 -10.31 22.97 -6.61
C ALA A 166 -10.80 23.19 -8.05
N GLU A 167 -10.14 24.10 -8.77
CA GLU A 167 -10.25 24.23 -10.24
C GLU A 167 -9.20 23.36 -10.94
N LEU A 168 -8.04 23.20 -10.30
CA LEU A 168 -6.95 22.35 -10.77
C LEU A 168 -6.48 21.44 -9.63
N ILE A 169 -6.50 20.14 -9.89
CA ILE A 169 -5.96 19.11 -9.01
C ILE A 169 -4.61 18.66 -9.58
N VAL A 170 -3.55 18.72 -8.77
CA VAL A 170 -2.21 18.30 -9.19
C VAL A 170 -1.73 17.16 -8.30
N LEU A 171 -1.61 15.97 -8.89
CA LEU A 171 -1.09 14.78 -8.23
C LEU A 171 0.37 14.57 -8.67
N TRP A 172 1.33 14.83 -7.79
CA TRP A 172 2.75 14.76 -8.14
C TRP A 172 3.46 13.65 -7.36
N GLY A 173 3.76 12.53 -8.01
CA GLY A 173 4.33 11.37 -7.32
C GLY A 173 3.42 10.84 -6.20
N HIS A 174 2.10 11.02 -6.36
CA HIS A 174 1.07 10.68 -5.37
C HIS A 174 -0.14 10.02 -6.05
N ASN A 175 -0.57 8.85 -5.55
CA ASN A 175 -1.73 8.12 -6.08
C ASN A 175 -2.76 7.82 -4.97
N PRO A 176 -3.71 8.75 -4.71
CA PRO A 176 -4.66 8.61 -3.61
C PRO A 176 -5.61 7.41 -3.77
N ALA A 177 -5.86 6.93 -4.99
CA ALA A 177 -6.70 5.74 -5.22
C ALA A 177 -6.14 4.48 -4.52
N ASN A 178 -4.81 4.41 -4.34
CA ASN A 178 -4.16 3.28 -3.67
C ASN A 178 -3.73 3.61 -2.24
N THR A 179 -3.45 4.89 -1.94
CA THR A 179 -2.79 5.28 -0.69
C THR A 179 -3.63 6.12 0.27
N TRP A 180 -4.73 6.75 -0.20
CA TRP A 180 -5.56 7.62 0.64
C TRP A 180 -6.99 7.77 0.08
N LEU A 181 -7.87 6.82 0.40
CA LEU A 181 -9.21 6.77 -0.19
C LEU A 181 -10.09 7.98 0.13
N ALA A 182 -9.96 8.57 1.32
CA ALA A 182 -10.70 9.79 1.64
C ALA A 182 -10.33 10.95 0.68
N GLN A 183 -9.05 11.06 0.28
CA GLN A 183 -8.59 12.04 -0.71
C GLN A 183 -9.07 11.67 -2.11
N ALA A 184 -9.08 10.38 -2.47
CA ALA A 184 -9.64 9.92 -3.75
C ALA A 184 -11.12 10.29 -3.91
N ASN A 185 -11.90 10.19 -2.82
CA ASN A 185 -13.29 10.64 -2.80
C ASN A 185 -13.41 12.16 -2.96
N ALA A 186 -12.61 12.96 -2.25
CA ALA A 186 -12.59 14.42 -2.40
C ALA A 186 -12.20 14.85 -3.82
N LEU A 187 -11.21 14.19 -4.42
CA LEU A 187 -10.82 14.37 -5.83
C LEU A 187 -11.98 14.10 -6.77
N SER A 188 -12.72 13.02 -6.54
CA SER A 188 -13.89 12.71 -7.36
C SER A 188 -14.97 13.79 -7.29
N GLN A 189 -15.19 14.37 -6.11
CA GLN A 189 -16.14 15.47 -5.94
C GLN A 189 -15.69 16.72 -6.71
N GLY A 190 -14.40 17.06 -6.65
CA GLY A 190 -13.82 18.15 -7.43
C GLY A 190 -13.97 17.92 -8.93
N ARG A 191 -13.67 16.71 -9.42
CA ARG A 191 -13.84 16.32 -10.83
C ARG A 191 -15.30 16.45 -11.28
N ALA A 192 -16.26 16.00 -10.46
CA ALA A 192 -17.68 16.12 -10.77
C ALA A 192 -18.16 17.59 -10.86
N ARG A 193 -17.45 18.50 -10.18
CA ARG A 193 -17.68 19.96 -10.23
C ARG A 193 -16.89 20.66 -11.34
N GLY A 194 -16.15 19.92 -12.18
CA GLY A 194 -15.43 20.45 -13.33
C GLY A 194 -13.95 20.75 -13.10
N ALA A 195 -13.37 20.35 -11.96
CA ALA A 195 -11.93 20.52 -11.71
C ALA A 195 -11.12 19.82 -12.81
N ARG A 196 -10.09 20.47 -13.36
CA ARG A 196 -9.09 19.86 -14.24
C ARG A 196 -8.07 19.08 -13.41
N MET A 197 -7.38 18.11 -13.99
CA MET A 197 -6.42 17.25 -13.28
C MET A 197 -5.10 17.09 -14.05
N ILE A 198 -4.00 17.38 -13.38
CA ILE A 198 -2.63 17.04 -13.82
C ILE A 198 -2.12 15.88 -12.97
N VAL A 199 -1.51 14.90 -13.62
CA VAL A 199 -0.83 13.80 -12.95
C VAL A 199 0.63 13.75 -13.40
N VAL A 200 1.56 13.86 -12.47
CA VAL A 200 2.99 13.66 -12.67
C VAL A 200 3.37 12.31 -12.05
N ASP A 201 3.52 11.30 -12.90
CA ASP A 201 3.85 9.92 -12.50
C ASP A 201 4.49 9.22 -13.70
N PRO A 202 5.60 8.47 -13.55
CA PRO A 202 6.16 7.68 -14.65
C PRO A 202 5.19 6.65 -15.21
N ARG A 203 4.19 6.20 -14.42
CA ARG A 203 3.24 5.16 -14.80
C ARG A 203 1.95 5.74 -15.36
N PRO A 204 1.34 5.08 -16.36
CA PRO A 204 -0.01 5.35 -16.81
C PRO A 204 -1.03 4.76 -15.81
N THR A 205 -1.01 5.26 -14.57
CA THR A 205 -1.96 4.88 -13.52
C THR A 205 -3.39 5.19 -13.96
N ALA A 206 -4.39 4.62 -13.28
CA ALA A 206 -5.79 4.88 -13.63
C ALA A 206 -6.15 6.39 -13.54
N LEU A 207 -5.60 7.12 -12.56
CA LEU A 207 -5.75 8.58 -12.48
C LEU A 207 -5.00 9.30 -13.59
N ALA A 208 -3.78 8.86 -13.95
CA ALA A 208 -3.03 9.43 -15.07
C ALA A 208 -3.79 9.30 -16.41
N ARG A 209 -4.41 8.14 -16.67
CA ARG A 209 -5.22 7.91 -17.88
C ARG A 209 -6.50 8.74 -17.93
N GLN A 210 -6.98 9.21 -16.79
CA GLN A 210 -8.17 10.07 -16.66
C GLN A 210 -7.81 11.57 -16.53
N ALA A 211 -6.51 11.89 -16.47
CA ALA A 211 -6.02 13.24 -16.29
C ALA A 211 -6.22 14.06 -17.57
N ASP A 212 -6.36 15.38 -17.40
CA ASP A 212 -6.34 16.31 -18.51
C ASP A 212 -4.94 16.45 -19.10
N VAL A 213 -3.91 16.36 -18.23
CA VAL A 213 -2.51 16.29 -18.64
C VAL A 213 -1.80 15.26 -17.78
N TRP A 214 -1.18 14.28 -18.43
CA TRP A 214 -0.28 13.32 -17.78
C TRP A 214 1.16 13.62 -18.19
N LEU A 215 2.04 13.79 -17.20
CA LEU A 215 3.46 14.06 -17.36
C LEU A 215 4.24 12.79 -16.95
N PRO A 216 4.67 11.93 -17.90
CA PRO A 216 5.42 10.71 -17.63
C PRO A 216 6.88 11.01 -17.29
N VAL A 217 7.10 11.62 -16.12
CA VAL A 217 8.42 12.08 -15.69
C VAL A 217 9.37 10.91 -15.46
N ARG A 218 10.61 11.02 -15.93
CA ARG A 218 11.70 10.11 -15.54
C ARG A 218 11.95 10.24 -14.03
N PRO A 219 11.93 9.14 -13.27
CA PRO A 219 12.06 9.22 -11.81
C PRO A 219 13.32 9.98 -11.35
N GLY A 220 13.15 10.94 -10.43
CA GLY A 220 14.24 11.76 -9.89
C GLY A 220 14.55 13.02 -10.72
N THR A 221 13.76 13.34 -11.74
CA THR A 221 13.96 14.54 -12.59
C THR A 221 12.91 15.62 -12.37
N ASP A 222 12.12 15.51 -11.31
CA ASP A 222 10.99 16.36 -10.97
C ASP A 222 11.35 17.84 -10.80
N ALA A 223 12.53 18.14 -10.24
CA ALA A 223 12.99 19.53 -10.11
C ALA A 223 13.16 20.22 -11.47
N ALA A 224 13.70 19.53 -12.48
CA ALA A 224 13.84 20.07 -13.84
C ALA A 224 12.48 20.32 -14.48
N LEU A 225 11.51 19.44 -14.24
CA LEU A 225 10.13 19.61 -14.69
C LEU A 225 9.48 20.86 -14.06
N ALA A 226 9.62 21.04 -12.74
CA ALA A 226 9.10 22.21 -12.03
C ALA A 226 9.77 23.51 -12.49
N LEU A 227 11.10 23.52 -12.66
CA LEU A 227 11.85 24.66 -13.20
C LEU A 227 11.40 25.04 -14.61
N GLY A 228 11.12 24.04 -15.46
CA GLY A 228 10.56 24.25 -16.79
C GLY A 228 9.15 24.87 -16.79
N LEU A 229 8.29 24.43 -15.87
CA LEU A 229 6.97 25.06 -15.69
C LEU A 229 7.09 26.49 -15.20
N MET A 230 7.98 26.76 -14.23
CA MET A 230 8.25 28.12 -13.75
C MET A 230 8.82 29.01 -14.87
N HIS A 231 9.72 28.50 -15.71
CA HIS A 231 10.24 29.21 -16.87
C HIS A 231 9.11 29.72 -17.78
N LEU A 232 8.16 28.85 -18.12
CA LEU A 232 7.01 29.21 -18.97
C LEU A 232 6.08 30.23 -18.28
N LEU A 233 5.78 30.06 -16.99
CA LEU A 233 4.95 31.00 -16.25
C LEU A 233 5.60 32.39 -16.12
N ILE A 234 6.92 32.45 -15.89
CA ILE A 234 7.66 33.70 -15.74
C ILE A 234 7.79 34.43 -17.08
N THR A 235 8.20 33.73 -18.14
CA THR A 235 8.41 34.34 -19.46
C THR A 235 7.11 34.83 -20.11
N GLN A 236 5.98 34.20 -19.78
CA GLN A 236 4.65 34.60 -20.27
C GLN A 236 3.92 35.53 -19.30
N ALA A 237 4.51 35.87 -18.15
CA ALA A 237 3.88 36.66 -17.07
C ALA A 237 2.53 36.09 -16.60
N ARG A 238 2.45 34.77 -16.41
CA ARG A 238 1.23 34.02 -16.03
C ARG A 238 1.21 33.50 -14.59
N TYR A 239 2.05 34.06 -13.73
CA TYR A 239 2.05 33.81 -12.29
C TYR A 239 1.10 34.79 -11.56
N ASP A 240 0.74 34.52 -10.30
CA ASP A 240 0.00 35.46 -9.45
C ASP A 240 0.93 36.59 -8.99
N THR A 241 0.97 37.68 -9.76
CA THR A 241 1.88 38.80 -9.52
C THR A 241 1.68 39.45 -8.16
N ALA A 242 0.42 39.58 -7.70
CA ALA A 242 0.12 40.20 -6.41
C ALA A 242 0.61 39.33 -5.26
N PHE A 243 0.35 38.01 -5.31
CA PHE A 243 0.86 37.11 -4.29
C PHE A 243 2.39 37.04 -4.29
N VAL A 244 3.01 36.92 -5.47
CA VAL A 244 4.48 36.88 -5.60
C VAL A 244 5.11 38.15 -5.04
N HIS A 245 4.55 39.31 -5.35
CA HIS A 245 5.04 40.61 -4.87
C HIS A 245 4.84 40.80 -3.36
N ASP A 246 3.66 40.50 -2.82
CA ASP A 246 3.30 40.88 -1.45
C ASP A 246 3.71 39.85 -0.39
N TRP A 247 3.69 38.56 -0.74
CA TRP A 247 3.71 37.45 0.22
C TRP A 247 4.89 36.50 0.06
N THR A 248 5.76 36.74 -0.91
CA THR A 248 7.03 36.02 -1.06
C THR A 248 8.20 36.97 -0.83
N ASN A 249 9.41 36.43 -0.71
CA ASN A 249 10.62 37.24 -0.65
C ASN A 249 11.15 37.70 -2.02
N ALA A 250 10.34 37.55 -3.08
CA ALA A 250 10.65 37.97 -4.45
C ALA A 250 11.24 39.38 -4.61
N PRO A 251 10.76 40.43 -3.90
CA PRO A 251 11.30 41.79 -4.03
C PRO A 251 12.59 42.05 -3.23
N LEU A 252 12.92 41.18 -2.26
CA LEU A 252 14.08 41.39 -1.40
C LEU A 252 15.36 41.36 -2.24
N LEU A 253 16.27 42.30 -1.98
CA LEU A 253 17.55 42.37 -2.66
C LEU A 253 18.54 41.39 -2.05
N VAL A 254 19.18 40.60 -2.90
CA VAL A 254 20.26 39.67 -2.57
C VAL A 254 21.56 40.23 -3.13
N ARG A 255 22.61 40.26 -2.33
CA ARG A 255 23.94 40.71 -2.72
C ARG A 255 24.61 39.68 -3.63
N ALA A 256 25.21 40.13 -4.73
CA ALA A 256 25.86 39.26 -5.71
C ALA A 256 27.19 38.65 -5.22
N ASP A 257 27.83 39.27 -4.23
CA ASP A 257 29.14 38.86 -3.71
C ASP A 257 29.05 37.75 -2.64
N SER A 258 28.07 37.84 -1.72
CA SER A 258 27.89 36.84 -0.65
C SER A 258 26.68 35.93 -0.84
N GLY A 259 25.66 36.38 -1.57
CA GLY A 259 24.37 35.70 -1.65
C GLY A 259 23.46 35.95 -0.44
N ASP A 260 23.85 36.81 0.50
CA ASP A 260 23.00 37.22 1.61
C ASP A 260 21.97 38.29 1.16
N PHE A 261 20.85 38.38 1.86
CA PHE A 261 19.93 39.49 1.75
C PHE A 261 20.62 40.78 2.17
N LEU A 262 20.39 41.84 1.40
CA LEU A 262 20.82 43.17 1.76
C LEU A 262 19.94 43.71 2.90
N CYS A 263 20.60 44.12 3.97
CA CYS A 263 19.97 44.73 5.14
C CYS A 263 20.26 46.23 5.24
N GLU A 264 19.36 46.95 5.91
CA GLU A 264 19.33 48.40 6.02
C GLU A 264 20.65 48.97 6.55
N ARG A 265 21.27 48.34 7.55
CA ARG A 265 22.51 48.84 8.15
C ARG A 265 23.74 48.70 7.26
N GLU A 266 23.66 47.92 6.20
CA GLU A 266 24.76 47.81 5.23
C GLU A 266 24.85 49.03 4.31
N LEU A 267 23.70 49.62 3.97
CA LEU A 267 23.63 50.88 3.23
C LEU A 267 23.76 52.08 4.16
N TRP A 268 23.09 52.01 5.32
CA TRP A 268 22.97 53.10 6.29
C TRP A 268 23.37 52.62 7.69
N PRO A 269 24.66 52.60 8.05
CA PRO A 269 25.15 52.05 9.32
C PRO A 269 24.54 52.64 10.60
N GLN A 270 24.01 53.86 10.54
CA GLN A 270 23.33 54.54 11.65
C GLN A 270 21.83 54.24 11.74
N ALA A 271 21.30 53.35 10.90
CA ALA A 271 19.88 52.98 10.94
C ALA A 271 19.48 52.34 12.26
N GLN A 272 18.37 52.81 12.83
CA GLN A 272 17.84 52.34 14.11
C GLN A 272 17.43 50.86 14.07
N HIS A 273 16.95 50.41 12.92
CA HIS A 273 16.55 49.04 12.65
C HIS A 273 17.52 48.40 11.65
N ASP A 274 17.37 47.10 11.43
CA ASP A 274 18.14 46.36 10.43
C ASP A 274 17.18 45.56 9.54
N ARG A 275 16.35 46.31 8.81
CA ARG A 275 15.30 45.75 7.94
C ARG A 275 15.90 45.23 6.64
N PHE A 276 15.18 44.37 5.94
CA PHE A 276 15.56 43.99 4.57
C PHE A 276 15.46 45.19 3.63
N VAL A 277 16.12 45.14 2.48
CA VAL A 277 16.09 46.21 1.48
C VAL A 277 15.41 45.73 0.20
N VAL A 278 14.58 46.60 -0.38
CA VAL A 278 13.91 46.41 -1.67
C VAL A 278 14.21 47.61 -2.58
N TRP A 279 13.98 47.46 -3.89
CA TRP A 279 13.99 48.60 -4.82
C TRP A 279 12.57 49.10 -5.07
N ASP A 280 12.32 50.38 -4.83
CA ASP A 280 11.03 51.03 -5.09
C ASP A 280 11.08 51.77 -6.44
N ASP A 281 10.21 51.38 -7.38
CA ASP A 281 10.15 51.99 -8.71
C ASP A 281 9.52 53.39 -8.70
N THR A 282 8.72 53.74 -7.70
CA THR A 282 8.16 55.10 -7.58
C THR A 282 9.24 56.08 -7.13
N LEU A 283 10.07 55.67 -6.17
CA LEU A 283 11.16 56.47 -5.62
C LEU A 283 12.46 56.34 -6.43
N GLN A 284 12.56 55.34 -7.31
CA GLN A 284 13.79 54.97 -8.03
C GLN A 284 14.98 54.83 -7.08
N ALA A 285 14.77 54.18 -5.94
CA ALA A 285 15.75 54.05 -4.87
C ALA A 285 15.61 52.73 -4.10
N ALA A 286 16.71 52.32 -3.47
CA ALA A 286 16.67 51.29 -2.44
C ALA A 286 15.99 51.84 -1.19
N VAL A 287 15.07 51.07 -0.61
CA VAL A 287 14.32 51.46 0.60
C VAL A 287 14.26 50.30 1.61
N PRO A 288 14.19 50.59 2.91
CA PRO A 288 13.95 49.57 3.93
C PRO A 288 12.56 48.94 3.79
N TYR A 289 12.47 47.63 4.01
CA TYR A 289 11.25 46.83 3.92
C TYR A 289 11.05 46.01 5.21
N ASP A 290 9.96 46.28 5.90
CA ASP A 290 9.57 45.58 7.12
C ASP A 290 8.60 44.44 6.80
N THR A 291 9.07 43.20 6.90
CA THR A 291 8.26 42.00 6.62
C THR A 291 7.16 41.79 7.66
N ARG A 292 7.13 42.55 8.75
CA ARG A 292 6.05 42.51 9.74
C ARG A 292 4.83 43.32 9.28
N GLN A 293 4.98 44.18 8.29
CA GLN A 293 3.89 45.00 7.73
C GLN A 293 3.43 44.46 6.38
N ALA A 294 2.23 44.84 5.94
CA ALA A 294 1.77 44.51 4.60
C ALA A 294 2.58 45.27 3.55
N ALA A 295 2.78 44.70 2.36
CA ALA A 295 3.51 45.37 1.28
C ALA A 295 2.79 46.63 0.79
N ALA A 296 1.46 46.60 0.75
CA ALA A 296 0.61 47.73 0.35
C ALA A 296 0.77 48.96 1.26
N ASP A 297 1.04 48.75 2.56
CA ASP A 297 1.21 49.83 3.54
C ASP A 297 2.59 50.51 3.43
N GLN A 298 3.51 49.96 2.62
CA GLN A 298 4.90 50.39 2.51
C GLN A 298 5.26 50.99 1.14
N GLY A 299 4.28 51.28 0.28
CA GLY A 299 4.49 51.95 -1.02
C GLY A 299 4.26 51.08 -2.25
N GLY A 300 4.19 49.75 -2.10
CA GLY A 300 3.63 48.79 -3.07
C GLY A 300 4.29 48.69 -4.46
N GLY A 301 5.26 49.55 -4.80
CA GLY A 301 5.92 49.61 -6.11
C GLY A 301 7.26 48.89 -6.14
N PHE A 302 7.39 47.71 -5.52
CA PHE A 302 8.68 47.04 -5.37
C PHE A 302 9.06 46.24 -6.62
N ARG A 303 10.27 46.46 -7.13
CA ARG A 303 10.71 45.88 -8.39
C ARG A 303 11.16 44.44 -8.24
N LEU A 304 10.66 43.58 -9.13
CA LEU A 304 10.96 42.14 -9.13
C LEU A 304 12.10 41.73 -10.10
N ARG A 305 12.48 42.58 -11.05
CA ARG A 305 13.43 42.24 -12.13
C ARG A 305 14.52 43.29 -12.26
N GLY A 306 15.76 42.86 -12.48
CA GLY A 306 16.90 43.75 -12.74
C GLY A 306 18.12 43.53 -11.86
N GLU A 307 19.12 44.38 -12.08
CA GLU A 307 20.34 44.48 -11.30
C GLU A 307 20.48 45.91 -10.81
N PHE A 308 20.82 46.07 -9.53
CA PHE A 308 20.96 47.38 -8.90
C PHE A 308 22.37 47.53 -8.36
N ARG A 309 23.02 48.62 -8.73
CA ARG A 309 24.30 49.04 -8.15
C ARG A 309 24.02 50.08 -7.08
N LEU A 310 24.20 49.70 -5.83
CA LEU A 310 23.93 50.53 -4.66
C LEU A 310 25.24 50.99 -4.05
N MET A 311 25.29 52.24 -3.58
CA MET A 311 26.47 52.79 -2.92
C MET A 311 26.23 52.82 -1.41
N THR A 312 27.15 52.25 -0.63
CA THR A 312 27.14 52.38 0.83
C THR A 312 27.57 53.79 1.25
N GLU A 313 27.25 54.21 2.48
CA GLU A 313 27.77 55.48 3.04
C GLU A 313 29.30 55.55 3.07
N SER A 314 29.99 54.40 3.12
CA SER A 314 31.46 54.30 3.05
C SER A 314 32.02 54.41 1.62
N GLY A 315 31.17 54.54 0.60
CA GLY A 315 31.56 54.64 -0.81
C GLY A 315 31.81 53.31 -1.51
N ALA A 316 31.52 52.18 -0.87
CA ALA A 316 31.62 50.85 -1.50
C ALA A 316 30.41 50.62 -2.42
N ALA A 317 30.62 49.95 -3.56
CA ALA A 317 29.54 49.58 -4.47
C ALA A 317 29.10 48.15 -4.21
N LEU A 318 27.82 47.95 -3.93
CA LEU A 318 27.17 46.65 -3.81
C LEU A 318 26.34 46.39 -5.07
N ILE A 319 26.49 45.20 -5.66
CA ILE A 319 25.64 44.73 -6.76
C ILE A 319 24.59 43.82 -6.15
N CYS A 320 23.32 44.14 -6.39
CA CYS A 320 22.19 43.42 -5.82
C CYS A 320 21.16 43.05 -6.87
N HIS A 321 20.44 41.96 -6.63
CA HIS A 321 19.36 41.47 -7.47
C HIS A 321 18.13 41.16 -6.62
N PRO A 322 16.91 41.47 -7.06
CA PRO A 322 15.73 40.90 -6.46
C PRO A 322 15.76 39.38 -6.55
N VAL A 323 15.26 38.68 -5.53
CA VAL A 323 15.12 37.21 -5.55
C VAL A 323 14.43 36.71 -6.81
N PHE A 324 13.40 37.40 -7.28
CA PHE A 324 12.66 36.97 -8.47
C PHE A 324 13.47 37.06 -9.77
N GLU A 325 14.40 38.01 -9.87
CA GLU A 325 15.37 38.05 -10.97
C GLU A 325 16.28 36.80 -10.95
N LEU A 326 16.78 36.43 -9.76
CA LEU A 326 17.63 35.25 -9.62
C LEU A 326 16.87 33.95 -9.96
N LEU A 327 15.61 33.83 -9.53
CA LEU A 327 14.74 32.71 -9.91
C LEU A 327 14.54 32.66 -11.43
N ALA A 328 14.25 33.80 -12.06
CA ALA A 328 14.02 33.87 -13.50
C ALA A 328 15.27 33.45 -14.30
N ARG A 329 16.46 33.85 -13.86
CA ARG A 329 17.74 33.40 -14.44
C ARG A 329 17.92 31.90 -14.28
N ALA A 330 17.69 31.36 -13.08
CA ALA A 330 17.81 29.92 -12.84
C ALA A 330 16.82 29.09 -13.69
N CYS A 331 15.60 29.58 -13.90
CA CYS A 331 14.62 28.92 -14.75
C CYS A 331 14.94 29.05 -16.26
N ALA A 332 15.70 30.06 -16.68
CA ALA A 332 16.04 30.27 -18.09
C ALA A 332 16.83 29.10 -18.71
N ASP A 333 17.54 28.32 -17.88
CA ASP A 333 18.28 27.12 -18.30
C ASP A 333 17.38 25.91 -18.59
N TYR A 334 16.06 26.03 -18.35
CA TYR A 334 15.09 24.95 -18.52
C TYR A 334 14.00 25.30 -19.55
N PRO A 335 14.36 25.67 -20.79
CA PRO A 335 13.37 25.74 -21.86
C PRO A 335 12.75 24.34 -22.09
N PRO A 336 11.55 24.27 -22.69
CA PRO A 336 10.80 23.00 -22.83
C PRO A 336 11.59 21.84 -23.44
N GLU A 337 12.52 22.13 -24.34
CA GLU A 337 13.34 21.17 -25.07
C GLU A 337 14.43 20.58 -24.16
N THR A 338 15.04 21.40 -23.29
CA THR A 338 15.96 20.92 -22.24
C THR A 338 15.21 20.06 -21.24
N VAL A 339 14.02 20.49 -20.81
CA VAL A 339 13.17 19.73 -19.88
C VAL A 339 12.82 18.37 -20.48
N ALA A 340 12.44 18.32 -21.76
CA ALA A 340 12.14 17.06 -22.45
C ALA A 340 13.35 16.11 -22.50
N HIS A 341 14.54 16.64 -22.77
CA HIS A 341 15.76 15.84 -22.75
C HIS A 341 16.07 15.26 -21.35
N ILE A 342 15.90 16.06 -20.29
CA ILE A 342 16.17 15.63 -18.92
C ILE A 342 15.11 14.64 -18.41
N THR A 343 13.83 14.92 -18.67
CA THR A 343 12.70 14.27 -17.99
C THR A 343 11.98 13.23 -18.84
N GLY A 344 12.17 13.25 -20.17
CA GLY A 344 11.37 12.46 -21.12
C GLY A 344 9.98 13.05 -21.41
N VAL A 345 9.55 14.12 -20.72
CA VAL A 345 8.25 14.75 -20.93
C VAL A 345 8.23 15.53 -22.24
N PRO A 346 7.30 15.28 -23.18
CA PRO A 346 7.27 16.02 -24.43
C PRO A 346 7.05 17.53 -24.24
N PRO A 347 7.73 18.40 -25.00
CA PRO A 347 7.62 19.86 -24.85
C PRO A 347 6.19 20.39 -24.98
N GLN A 348 5.34 19.75 -25.80
CA GLN A 348 3.95 20.15 -25.98
C GLN A 348 3.11 19.88 -24.73
N VAL A 349 3.31 18.72 -24.09
CA VAL A 349 2.58 18.33 -22.87
C VAL A 349 2.99 19.23 -21.70
N LEU A 350 4.27 19.62 -21.63
CA LEU A 350 4.77 20.62 -20.68
C LEU A 350 4.04 21.97 -20.83
N ARG A 351 3.88 22.46 -22.06
CA ARG A 351 3.16 23.72 -22.35
C ARG A 351 1.68 23.62 -21.94
N GLN A 352 1.02 22.50 -22.21
CA GLN A 352 -0.37 22.27 -21.76
C GLN A 352 -0.50 22.32 -20.23
N ALA A 353 0.45 21.73 -19.50
CA ALA A 353 0.48 21.84 -18.05
C ALA A 353 0.68 23.28 -17.60
N ALA A 354 1.64 24.02 -18.18
CA ALA A 354 1.85 25.43 -17.89
C ALA A 354 0.62 26.29 -18.19
N ASP A 355 -0.14 25.95 -19.24
CA ASP A 355 -1.40 26.63 -19.57
C ASP A 355 -2.45 26.47 -18.47
N LEU A 356 -2.58 25.27 -17.90
CA LEU A 356 -3.50 25.03 -16.78
C LEU A 356 -3.06 25.78 -15.52
N PHE A 357 -1.76 25.72 -15.16
CA PHE A 357 -1.21 26.45 -14.01
C PHE A 357 -1.40 27.98 -14.17
N GLY A 358 -1.17 28.51 -15.36
CA GLY A 358 -1.25 29.94 -15.63
C GLY A 358 -2.67 30.51 -15.79
N SER A 359 -3.68 29.65 -15.94
CA SER A 359 -5.07 30.08 -16.19
C SER A 359 -6.02 29.88 -15.01
N LEU A 360 -5.69 28.98 -14.09
CA LEU A 360 -6.56 28.60 -12.95
C LEU A 360 -5.99 29.18 -11.65
N ARG A 361 -6.85 29.47 -10.67
CA ARG A 361 -6.45 30.18 -9.43
C ARG A 361 -6.66 29.36 -8.16
N ARG A 362 -7.57 28.37 -8.19
CA ARG A 362 -7.77 27.41 -7.09
C ARG A 362 -7.07 26.11 -7.41
N ILE A 363 -5.76 26.08 -7.16
CA ILE A 363 -4.91 24.93 -7.44
C ILE A 363 -4.67 24.18 -6.13
N ALA A 364 -5.06 22.92 -6.06
CA ALA A 364 -4.79 22.03 -4.94
C ALA A 364 -3.79 20.96 -5.38
N TYR A 365 -2.63 20.88 -4.72
CA TYR A 365 -1.60 19.90 -5.07
C TYR A 365 -1.23 18.99 -3.91
N HIS A 366 -0.74 17.81 -4.23
CA HIS A 366 -0.09 16.96 -3.24
C HIS A 366 1.10 16.24 -3.85
N ALA A 367 2.24 16.37 -3.18
CA ALA A 367 3.46 15.68 -3.51
C ALA A 367 3.95 14.81 -2.34
N TRP A 368 4.41 13.58 -2.61
CA TRP A 368 4.78 12.66 -1.53
C TRP A 368 5.92 11.71 -1.90
N THR A 369 5.81 10.42 -1.56
CA THR A 369 6.92 9.46 -1.71
C THR A 369 7.45 9.33 -3.13
N GLY A 370 6.64 9.64 -4.16
CA GLY A 370 7.09 9.61 -5.55
C GLY A 370 8.17 10.64 -5.88
N ILE A 371 8.30 11.72 -5.10
CA ILE A 371 9.36 12.72 -5.20
C ILE A 371 10.33 12.70 -4.01
N GLY A 372 9.94 12.07 -2.91
CA GLY A 372 10.71 12.08 -1.66
C GLY A 372 11.76 10.97 -1.54
N GLN A 373 11.86 10.07 -2.51
CA GLN A 373 12.65 8.82 -2.44
C GLN A 373 13.80 8.81 -3.46
N HIS A 374 14.51 9.93 -3.52
CA HIS A 374 15.60 10.23 -4.43
C HIS A 374 16.77 10.88 -3.69
N THR A 375 17.95 10.86 -4.31
CA THR A 375 19.17 11.50 -3.78
C THR A 375 19.19 13.03 -3.91
N ASN A 376 18.16 13.61 -4.53
CA ASN A 376 17.99 15.04 -4.79
C ASN A 376 16.59 15.54 -4.31
N ALA A 377 15.97 14.80 -3.40
CA ALA A 377 14.56 14.94 -3.08
C ALA A 377 14.22 16.27 -2.38
N THR A 378 15.13 16.84 -1.59
CA THR A 378 14.91 18.13 -0.91
C THR A 378 14.79 19.28 -1.90
N GLN A 379 15.67 19.34 -2.90
CA GLN A 379 15.60 20.36 -3.95
C GLN A 379 14.41 20.13 -4.89
N SER A 380 14.03 18.87 -5.13
CA SER A 380 12.83 18.53 -5.91
C SER A 380 11.54 19.04 -5.25
N GLU A 381 11.36 18.79 -3.95
CA GLU A 381 10.22 19.35 -3.22
C GLU A 381 10.24 20.88 -3.23
N ARG A 382 11.41 21.51 -3.00
CA ARG A 382 11.52 22.98 -3.05
C ARG A 382 11.13 23.55 -4.40
N ALA A 383 11.50 22.90 -5.50
CA ALA A 383 11.12 23.34 -6.84
C ALA A 383 9.60 23.28 -7.04
N VAL A 384 8.94 22.21 -6.58
CA VAL A 384 7.47 22.07 -6.64
C VAL A 384 6.77 23.08 -5.73
N ALA A 385 7.25 23.27 -4.50
CA ALA A 385 6.71 24.27 -3.57
C ALA A 385 6.87 25.70 -4.10
N THR A 386 7.99 26.01 -4.75
CA THR A 386 8.23 27.32 -5.39
C THR A 386 7.28 27.52 -6.58
N LEU A 387 7.09 26.51 -7.43
CA LEU A 387 6.10 26.56 -8.51
C LEU A 387 4.69 26.82 -7.96
N TYR A 388 4.32 26.16 -6.86
CA TYR A 388 3.03 26.38 -6.20
C TYR A 388 2.91 27.80 -5.62
N ALA A 389 3.99 28.35 -5.05
CA ALA A 389 4.03 29.73 -4.56
C ALA A 389 3.74 30.75 -5.67
N LEU A 390 4.23 30.51 -6.90
CA LEU A 390 3.93 31.36 -8.06
C LEU A 390 2.44 31.38 -8.44
N CYS A 391 1.64 30.42 -7.96
CA CYS A 391 0.23 30.32 -8.28
C CYS A 391 -0.68 31.06 -7.27
N GLY A 392 -0.17 31.43 -6.09
CA GLY A 392 -0.94 32.18 -5.09
C GLY A 392 -2.12 31.44 -4.44
N SER A 393 -2.17 30.10 -4.54
CA SER A 393 -3.29 29.29 -4.03
C SER A 393 -3.14 28.81 -2.58
N PHE A 394 -2.03 29.10 -1.91
CA PHE A 394 -1.77 28.65 -0.52
C PHE A 394 -2.78 29.22 0.48
N ASP A 395 -3.27 28.36 1.38
CA ASP A 395 -4.29 28.65 2.41
C ASP A 395 -5.56 29.31 1.85
N ARG A 396 -5.99 28.88 0.66
CA ARG A 396 -7.25 29.27 0.02
C ARG A 396 -8.16 28.06 -0.23
N ILE A 397 -9.47 28.28 -0.27
CA ILE A 397 -10.49 27.27 -0.65
C ILE A 397 -10.18 26.78 -2.06
N GLY A 398 -10.15 25.46 -2.23
CA GLY A 398 -9.70 24.83 -3.47
C GLY A 398 -8.18 24.84 -3.68
N GLY A 399 -7.40 25.23 -2.67
CA GLY A 399 -5.96 25.04 -2.59
C GLY A 399 -5.53 24.18 -1.39
N ASN A 400 -4.25 24.24 -1.02
CA ASN A 400 -3.75 23.59 0.20
C ASN A 400 -4.12 24.40 1.44
N ARG A 401 -4.98 23.85 2.31
CA ARG A 401 -5.61 24.56 3.44
C ARG A 401 -4.90 24.25 4.76
N VAL A 402 -4.45 25.29 5.46
CA VAL A 402 -3.97 25.16 6.84
C VAL A 402 -5.19 25.07 7.75
N ARG A 403 -5.33 24.00 8.53
CA ARG A 403 -6.41 23.85 9.51
C ARG A 403 -5.80 23.72 10.88
N LEU A 404 -6.12 24.63 11.79
CA LEU A 404 -5.74 24.48 13.18
C LEU A 404 -6.81 23.63 13.85
N GLY A 405 -6.42 22.39 14.16
CA GLY A 405 -7.28 21.43 14.84
C GLY A 405 -7.61 21.86 16.28
N PRO A 406 -8.49 21.11 16.96
CA PRO A 406 -8.87 21.40 18.34
C PRO A 406 -7.64 21.47 19.26
N PRO A 407 -7.55 22.44 20.18
CA PRO A 407 -6.40 22.58 21.07
C PRO A 407 -6.29 21.37 22.02
N VAL A 408 -5.08 20.84 22.18
CA VAL A 408 -4.78 19.72 23.09
C VAL A 408 -3.46 19.95 23.80
N ASN A 409 -3.29 19.33 24.98
CA ASN A 409 -1.99 19.32 25.64
C ASN A 409 -1.04 18.40 24.88
N ALA A 410 0.06 18.95 24.34
CA ALA A 410 1.10 18.18 23.69
C ALA A 410 1.87 17.34 24.71
N VAL A 411 1.94 16.02 24.50
CA VAL A 411 2.57 15.08 25.45
C VAL A 411 4.00 14.70 25.08
N ASN A 412 4.47 15.08 23.90
CA ASN A 412 5.75 14.65 23.34
C ASN A 412 6.55 15.84 22.82
N SER A 413 6.67 16.95 23.54
CA SER A 413 7.60 18.02 23.09
C SER A 413 9.05 17.50 23.00
N LEU A 414 9.79 17.90 21.95
CA LEU A 414 11.23 17.62 21.84
C LEU A 414 12.04 18.26 22.99
N ALA A 415 11.47 19.26 23.68
CA ALA A 415 12.07 19.86 24.87
C ALA A 415 12.16 18.89 26.06
N LEU A 416 11.43 17.77 26.05
CA LEU A 416 11.58 16.69 27.05
C LEU A 416 12.96 16.01 26.98
N LEU A 417 13.64 16.10 25.84
CA LEU A 417 14.99 15.58 25.65
C LEU A 417 16.01 16.72 25.88
N PRO A 418 16.93 16.59 26.85
CA PRO A 418 17.94 17.61 27.14
C PRO A 418 18.81 17.92 25.91
N ARG A 419 19.24 19.18 25.76
CA ARG A 419 20.07 19.62 24.62
C ARG A 419 21.36 18.79 24.48
N SER A 420 22.02 18.46 25.60
CA SER A 420 23.22 17.61 25.63
C SER A 420 23.00 16.20 25.06
N GLN A 421 21.77 15.69 25.08
CA GLN A 421 21.41 14.44 24.42
C GLN A 421 20.99 14.67 22.96
N ARG A 422 20.22 15.74 22.67
CA ARG A 422 19.85 16.08 21.28
C ARG A 422 21.06 16.23 20.37
N ASP A 423 22.13 16.86 20.86
CA ASP A 423 23.36 17.09 20.11
C ASP A 423 24.12 15.79 19.76
N LYS A 424 23.74 14.65 20.36
CA LYS A 424 24.30 13.32 20.07
C LYS A 424 23.53 12.55 19.00
N ALA A 425 22.37 13.03 18.54
CA ALA A 425 21.55 12.30 17.57
C ALA A 425 22.35 11.83 16.36
N LEU A 426 22.21 10.54 16.01
CA LEU A 426 22.95 9.95 14.89
C LEU A 426 22.65 10.69 13.58
N GLY A 427 23.71 11.08 12.85
CA GLY A 427 23.59 11.80 11.58
C GLY A 427 23.45 13.32 11.70
N LEU A 428 23.28 13.90 12.90
CA LEU A 428 23.08 15.35 13.08
C LEU A 428 24.23 16.19 12.54
N GLN A 429 25.49 15.83 12.84
CA GLN A 429 26.65 16.58 12.36
C GLN A 429 26.76 16.59 10.83
N ALA A 430 26.39 15.49 10.17
CA ALA A 430 26.42 15.39 8.71
C ALA A 430 25.24 16.13 8.07
N ARG A 431 24.10 16.21 8.77
CA ARG A 431 22.82 16.77 8.28
C ARG A 431 22.19 17.65 9.37
N PRO A 432 22.76 18.84 9.63
CA PRO A 432 22.36 19.71 10.76
C PRO A 432 20.93 20.26 10.66
N ILE A 433 20.36 20.28 9.46
CA ILE A 433 18.97 20.69 9.19
C ILE A 433 18.09 19.51 8.77
N GLY A 434 18.57 18.27 8.94
CA GLY A 434 17.89 17.03 8.56
C GLY A 434 17.04 16.41 9.68
N PRO A 435 16.59 15.15 9.50
CA PRO A 435 15.76 14.43 10.48
C PRO A 435 16.30 14.44 11.91
N ALA A 436 17.62 14.33 12.07
CA ALA A 436 18.26 14.25 13.37
C ALA A 436 18.06 15.52 14.20
N ALA A 437 17.91 16.69 13.56
CA ALA A 437 17.60 17.95 14.24
C ALA A 437 16.21 17.94 14.92
N HIS A 438 15.35 17.02 14.51
CA HIS A 438 13.97 16.85 15.01
C HIS A 438 13.83 15.59 15.89
N GLY A 439 14.93 14.90 16.21
CA GLY A 439 14.95 13.71 17.06
C GLY A 439 14.69 12.39 16.33
N TRP A 440 14.84 12.37 15.00
CA TRP A 440 14.70 11.15 14.20
C TRP A 440 15.99 10.84 13.44
N VAL A 441 16.46 9.60 13.52
CA VAL A 441 17.70 9.15 12.88
C VAL A 441 17.38 8.25 11.69
N THR A 442 18.30 8.17 10.73
CA THR A 442 18.13 7.32 9.56
C THR A 442 18.51 5.87 9.88
N ALA A 443 18.00 4.94 9.07
CA ALA A 443 18.39 3.53 9.18
C ALA A 443 19.89 3.32 8.91
N ALA A 444 20.46 4.01 7.91
CA ALA A 444 21.88 3.92 7.57
C ALA A 444 22.79 4.39 8.72
N ASP A 445 22.45 5.52 9.36
CA ASP A 445 23.23 5.98 10.53
C ASP A 445 23.11 5.00 11.71
N THR A 446 21.94 4.38 11.88
CA THR A 446 21.69 3.36 12.90
C THR A 446 22.54 2.11 12.65
N TYR A 447 22.57 1.60 11.41
CA TYR A 447 23.39 0.43 11.05
C TYR A 447 24.88 0.70 11.31
N ARG A 448 25.38 1.87 10.89
CA ARG A 448 26.76 2.29 11.13
C ARG A 448 27.09 2.36 12.63
N ALA A 449 26.20 2.89 13.44
CA ALA A 449 26.41 2.99 14.89
C ALA A 449 26.41 1.60 15.58
N ILE A 450 25.62 0.65 15.09
CA ILE A 450 25.61 -0.73 15.60
C ILE A 450 26.87 -1.49 15.16
N LEU A 451 27.16 -1.50 13.85
CA LEU A 451 28.22 -2.31 13.24
C LEU A 451 29.62 -1.77 13.51
N HIS A 452 29.78 -0.45 13.56
CA HIS A 452 31.09 0.20 13.58
C HIS A 452 31.31 1.10 14.80
N GLY A 453 30.30 1.28 15.65
CA GLY A 453 30.41 2.13 16.83
C GLY A 453 30.64 3.60 16.52
N GLN A 454 30.15 4.10 15.37
CA GLN A 454 30.37 5.48 14.92
C GLN A 454 29.07 6.29 14.86
N PRO A 455 29.00 7.47 15.49
CA PRO A 455 30.04 8.10 16.34
C PRO A 455 30.20 7.44 17.72
N TYR A 456 29.27 6.57 18.10
CA TYR A 456 29.33 5.74 19.31
C TYR A 456 28.58 4.43 19.08
N ARG A 457 28.77 3.45 19.97
CA ARG A 457 28.18 2.11 19.85
C ARG A 457 26.74 2.07 20.33
N VAL A 458 25.83 1.69 19.43
CA VAL A 458 24.46 1.29 19.78
C VAL A 458 24.48 -0.20 20.15
N ARG A 459 24.06 -0.51 21.39
CA ARG A 459 24.11 -1.84 21.99
C ARG A 459 22.75 -2.54 22.00
N ALA A 460 21.67 -1.78 22.08
CA ALA A 460 20.31 -2.34 22.13
C ALA A 460 19.30 -1.62 21.24
N MET A 461 18.27 -2.37 20.84
CA MET A 461 17.12 -1.86 20.10
C MET A 461 15.81 -2.28 20.75
N MET A 462 14.86 -1.36 20.86
CA MET A 462 13.45 -1.69 21.04
C MET A 462 12.67 -1.28 19.79
N ALA A 463 12.00 -2.25 19.18
CA ALA A 463 11.34 -2.11 17.89
C ALA A 463 9.81 -2.19 18.03
N PHE A 464 9.10 -1.26 17.41
CA PHE A 464 7.64 -1.19 17.34
C PHE A 464 7.20 -1.36 15.88
N GLY A 465 6.87 -2.61 15.49
CA GLY A 465 6.35 -2.97 14.17
C GLY A 465 7.25 -2.63 12.98
N THR A 466 8.55 -2.40 13.21
CA THR A 466 9.50 -2.02 12.15
C THR A 466 10.14 -3.25 11.51
N ASN A 467 10.26 -3.27 10.19
CA ASN A 467 10.81 -4.40 9.45
C ASN A 467 11.98 -3.95 8.57
N LEU A 468 13.06 -3.47 9.22
CA LEU A 468 14.18 -2.77 8.59
C LEU A 468 14.76 -3.50 7.35
N PRO A 469 15.04 -4.82 7.36
CA PRO A 469 15.60 -5.52 6.19
C PRO A 469 14.71 -5.49 4.92
N VAL A 470 13.42 -5.19 5.07
CA VAL A 470 12.41 -5.23 4.00
C VAL A 470 11.81 -3.84 3.71
N SER A 471 12.11 -2.84 4.54
CA SER A 471 11.58 -1.48 4.42
C SER A 471 12.65 -0.44 4.10
N GLN A 472 13.92 -0.72 4.42
CA GLN A 472 15.06 0.17 4.20
C GLN A 472 16.06 -0.41 3.20
N GLY A 473 16.92 0.41 2.60
CA GLY A 473 18.01 -0.06 1.75
C GLY A 473 19.05 -0.88 2.52
N ASP A 474 20.03 -1.44 1.81
CA ASP A 474 21.15 -2.21 2.40
C ASP A 474 20.68 -3.37 3.30
N THR A 475 19.79 -4.21 2.77
CA THR A 475 19.21 -5.38 3.47
C THR A 475 20.25 -6.24 4.19
N ALA A 476 21.42 -6.46 3.61
CA ALA A 476 22.48 -7.27 4.21
C ALA A 476 23.08 -6.60 5.46
N GLU A 477 23.35 -5.30 5.40
CA GLU A 477 23.83 -4.53 6.55
C GLU A 477 22.78 -4.48 7.66
N ALA A 478 21.50 -4.36 7.29
CA ALA A 478 20.40 -4.41 8.26
C ALA A 478 20.38 -5.74 9.04
N GLN A 479 20.56 -6.88 8.35
CA GLN A 479 20.61 -8.19 9.00
C GLN A 479 21.84 -8.33 9.91
N GLN A 480 23.00 -7.91 9.43
CA GLN A 480 24.23 -7.92 10.24
C GLN A 480 24.11 -7.03 11.48
N ALA A 481 23.51 -5.85 11.34
CA ALA A 481 23.30 -4.93 12.47
C ALA A 481 22.37 -5.56 13.51
N LEU A 482 21.24 -6.12 13.10
CA LEU A 482 20.31 -6.78 14.01
C LEU A 482 20.95 -7.98 14.73
N GLU A 483 21.80 -8.73 14.05
CA GLU A 483 22.54 -9.86 14.62
C GLU A 483 23.57 -9.42 15.69
N GLN A 484 24.19 -8.25 15.52
CA GLN A 484 25.23 -7.74 16.44
C GLN A 484 24.70 -7.03 17.70
N LEU A 485 23.39 -6.73 17.76
CA LEU A 485 22.79 -6.11 18.96
C LEU A 485 22.98 -7.01 20.19
N GLU A 486 23.41 -6.43 21.31
CA GLU A 486 23.53 -7.13 22.58
C GLU A 486 22.15 -7.43 23.20
N PHE A 487 21.14 -6.62 22.89
CA PHE A 487 19.77 -6.84 23.31
C PHE A 487 18.76 -6.24 22.33
N HIS A 488 17.77 -7.01 21.91
CA HIS A 488 16.72 -6.58 21.00
C HIS A 488 15.35 -7.05 21.48
N VAL A 489 14.43 -6.09 21.68
CA VAL A 489 13.01 -6.36 21.95
C VAL A 489 12.18 -5.92 20.77
N HIS A 490 11.22 -6.75 20.35
CA HIS A 490 10.41 -6.49 19.17
C HIS A 490 8.92 -6.69 19.48
N LEU A 491 8.09 -5.68 19.21
CA LEU A 491 6.63 -5.76 19.31
C LEU A 491 6.05 -5.86 17.89
N ASP A 492 5.29 -6.93 17.61
CA ASP A 492 4.65 -7.10 16.30
C ASP A 492 3.42 -8.03 16.39
N LEU A 493 2.60 -8.04 15.33
CA LEU A 493 1.50 -8.98 15.15
C LEU A 493 1.99 -10.35 14.65
N PHE A 494 3.09 -10.37 13.91
CA PHE A 494 3.66 -11.56 13.27
C PHE A 494 5.16 -11.62 13.50
N GLU A 495 5.76 -12.82 13.41
CA GLU A 495 7.22 -12.94 13.34
C GLU A 495 7.73 -12.39 11.99
N THR A 496 8.16 -11.13 11.99
CA THR A 496 8.75 -10.48 10.82
C THR A 496 10.23 -10.85 10.64
N PRO A 497 10.81 -10.62 9.45
CA PRO A 497 12.24 -10.83 9.23
C PRO A 497 13.14 -10.06 10.20
N ALA A 498 12.71 -8.88 10.65
CA ALA A 498 13.41 -8.15 11.71
C ALA A 498 13.20 -8.78 13.09
N ALA A 499 11.98 -9.22 13.42
CA ALA A 499 11.64 -9.85 14.71
C ALA A 499 12.42 -11.14 14.96
N LYS A 500 12.80 -11.87 13.91
CA LYS A 500 13.65 -13.08 14.04
C LYS A 500 14.94 -12.82 14.81
N TYR A 501 15.50 -11.62 14.78
CA TYR A 501 16.75 -11.29 15.49
C TYR A 501 16.53 -10.84 16.95
N ALA A 502 15.28 -10.74 17.39
CA ALA A 502 14.97 -10.31 18.74
C ALA A 502 15.36 -11.36 19.78
N ASP A 503 15.73 -10.87 20.97
CA ASP A 503 15.89 -11.69 22.17
C ASP A 503 14.53 -11.92 22.84
N ILE A 504 13.66 -10.91 22.79
CA ILE A 504 12.27 -10.97 23.26
C ILE A 504 11.33 -10.48 22.15
N LEU A 505 10.36 -11.33 21.80
CA LEU A 505 9.27 -11.00 20.88
C LEU A 505 7.96 -10.85 21.67
N LEU A 506 7.35 -9.68 21.58
CA LEU A 506 6.16 -9.30 22.33
C LEU A 506 4.92 -9.24 21.41
N PRO A 507 3.79 -9.85 21.82
CA PRO A 507 2.59 -9.89 20.99
C PRO A 507 1.84 -8.56 21.03
N ALA A 508 1.86 -7.83 19.91
CA ALA A 508 1.04 -6.63 19.76
C ALA A 508 -0.42 -7.01 19.48
N ASN A 509 -1.36 -6.18 19.93
CA ASN A 509 -2.75 -6.29 19.54
C ASN A 509 -3.07 -5.44 18.29
N THR A 510 -4.07 -5.87 17.53
CA THR A 510 -4.63 -5.11 16.40
C THR A 510 -5.41 -3.91 16.92
N PRO A 511 -5.68 -2.89 16.08
CA PRO A 511 -6.46 -1.74 16.52
C PRO A 511 -7.92 -2.03 16.90
N TRP A 512 -8.47 -3.20 16.53
CA TRP A 512 -9.82 -3.63 16.93
C TRP A 512 -9.87 -4.20 18.35
N GLU A 513 -8.71 -4.52 18.94
CA GLU A 513 -8.58 -5.14 20.26
C GLU A 513 -8.31 -4.11 21.38
N ARG A 514 -8.21 -2.82 21.04
CA ARG A 514 -7.90 -1.72 21.96
C ARG A 514 -8.70 -0.47 21.67
N GLU A 515 -8.80 0.39 22.68
CA GLU A 515 -9.25 1.77 22.47
C GLU A 515 -8.14 2.61 21.80
N GLY A 516 -8.53 3.67 21.10
CA GLY A 516 -7.57 4.58 20.46
C GLY A 516 -8.13 5.99 20.30
N LEU A 517 -7.51 6.97 20.96
CA LEU A 517 -7.89 8.37 20.87
C LEU A 517 -7.42 8.98 19.54
N ARG A 518 -8.31 9.68 18.85
CA ARG A 518 -7.96 10.53 17.71
C ARG A 518 -8.57 11.91 17.85
N VAL A 519 -7.70 12.92 17.75
CA VAL A 519 -8.07 14.34 17.71
C VAL A 519 -7.77 14.85 16.29
N GLY A 520 -8.83 15.17 15.55
CA GLY A 520 -8.77 15.71 14.20
C GLY A 520 -8.40 14.68 13.12
N PHE A 521 -9.09 14.75 11.98
CA PHE A 521 -8.85 13.96 10.77
C PHE A 521 -8.48 14.89 9.60
N GLU A 522 -7.77 14.37 8.61
CA GLU A 522 -7.10 15.20 7.59
C GLU A 522 -7.82 15.15 6.24
N ILE A 523 -9.01 15.74 6.13
CA ILE A 523 -9.71 15.83 4.82
C ILE A 523 -10.39 17.18 4.55
N ASN A 524 -11.24 17.63 5.47
CA ASN A 524 -12.01 18.86 5.36
C ASN A 524 -12.23 19.45 6.76
N ASP A 525 -12.92 20.59 6.83
CA ASP A 525 -13.10 21.35 8.06
C ASP A 525 -13.83 20.51 9.13
N ARG A 526 -14.88 19.76 8.73
CA ARG A 526 -15.61 18.82 9.61
C ARG A 526 -14.69 17.74 10.17
N ALA A 527 -13.86 17.15 9.32
CA ALA A 527 -12.91 16.10 9.71
C ALA A 527 -11.85 16.65 10.68
N ALA A 528 -11.31 17.85 10.41
CA ALA A 528 -10.29 18.47 11.25
C ALA A 528 -10.78 18.73 12.68
N GLY A 529 -12.07 19.04 12.84
CA GLY A 529 -12.71 19.23 14.14
C GLY A 529 -13.21 17.96 14.81
N TRP A 530 -13.07 16.78 14.20
CA TRP A 530 -13.65 15.56 14.73
C TRP A 530 -12.74 14.91 15.79
N VAL A 531 -13.26 14.69 16.99
CA VAL A 531 -12.57 14.02 18.11
C VAL A 531 -13.29 12.73 18.45
N GLN A 532 -12.60 11.61 18.45
CA GLN A 532 -13.21 10.30 18.68
C GLN A 532 -12.28 9.39 19.48
N LEU A 533 -12.85 8.70 20.46
CA LEU A 533 -12.23 7.53 21.07
C LEU A 533 -12.75 6.28 20.35
N ARG A 534 -11.90 5.63 19.56
CA ARG A 534 -12.27 4.34 18.97
C ARG A 534 -12.52 3.34 20.09
N GLN A 535 -13.68 2.69 20.07
CA GLN A 535 -14.01 1.64 21.02
C GLN A 535 -13.15 0.39 20.79
N ARG A 536 -12.96 -0.39 21.86
CA ARG A 536 -12.50 -1.78 21.73
C ARG A 536 -13.63 -2.62 21.11
N MET A 537 -13.38 -3.17 19.92
CA MET A 537 -14.39 -3.92 19.16
C MET A 537 -14.52 -5.35 19.67
N VAL A 538 -13.38 -6.00 19.92
CA VAL A 538 -13.25 -7.36 20.47
C VAL A 538 -12.21 -7.38 21.59
N THR A 539 -12.23 -8.38 22.46
CA THR A 539 -11.16 -8.54 23.47
C THR A 539 -9.81 -8.91 22.82
N PRO A 540 -8.67 -8.57 23.45
CA PRO A 540 -7.35 -9.00 22.96
C PRO A 540 -7.28 -10.52 22.79
N ARG A 541 -6.73 -10.98 21.67
CA ARG A 541 -6.49 -12.40 21.39
C ARG A 541 -5.24 -12.85 22.16
N GLY A 542 -5.34 -14.03 22.78
CA GLY A 542 -4.29 -14.57 23.64
C GLY A 542 -3.91 -13.62 24.77
N GLU A 543 -2.62 -13.35 24.92
CA GLU A 543 -2.08 -12.37 25.88
C GLU A 543 -1.58 -11.11 25.18
N SER A 544 -2.05 -10.81 23.97
CA SER A 544 -1.58 -9.62 23.23
C SER A 544 -1.97 -8.31 23.96
N ARG A 545 -1.05 -7.33 23.94
CA ARG A 545 -1.23 -6.00 24.55
C ARG A 545 -1.00 -4.90 23.52
N SER A 546 -1.54 -3.70 23.78
CA SER A 546 -1.30 -2.53 22.93
C SER A 546 0.08 -1.96 23.18
N ASP A 547 0.64 -1.29 22.17
CA ASP A 547 1.93 -0.61 22.31
C ASP A 547 1.92 0.37 23.49
N ASN A 548 0.80 1.09 23.72
CA ASN A 548 0.62 1.99 24.86
C ASN A 548 0.66 1.25 26.20
N GLU A 549 -0.06 0.12 26.35
CA GLU A 549 -0.05 -0.64 27.60
C GLU A 549 1.34 -1.18 27.94
N VAL A 550 2.05 -1.71 26.94
CA VAL A 550 3.42 -2.20 27.11
C VAL A 550 4.36 -1.07 27.52
N LEU A 551 4.22 0.08 26.88
CA LEU A 551 5.08 1.23 27.09
C LEU A 551 4.85 1.91 28.44
N PHE A 552 3.60 2.10 28.88
CA PHE A 552 3.28 2.69 30.18
C PHE A 552 3.78 1.82 31.33
N ASP A 553 3.60 0.49 31.23
CA ASP A 553 4.12 -0.48 32.20
C ASP A 553 5.66 -0.45 32.25
N LEU A 554 6.31 -0.52 31.09
CA LEU A 554 7.77 -0.42 30.98
C LEU A 554 8.31 0.92 31.52
N ALA A 555 7.59 2.03 31.30
CA ALA A 555 7.96 3.34 31.81
C ALA A 555 7.98 3.39 33.34
N VAL A 556 6.95 2.83 33.99
CA VAL A 556 6.90 2.72 35.46
C VAL A 556 8.07 1.90 35.98
N ARG A 557 8.38 0.75 35.36
CA ARG A 557 9.52 -0.11 35.74
C ARG A 557 10.88 0.57 35.60
N LEU A 558 11.00 1.52 34.67
CA LEU A 558 12.20 2.33 34.44
C LEU A 558 12.24 3.63 35.26
N GLY A 559 11.30 3.80 36.21
CA GLY A 559 11.27 4.94 37.13
C GLY A 559 10.63 6.21 36.57
N MET A 560 9.88 6.13 35.46
CA MET A 560 9.20 7.27 34.81
C MET A 560 7.71 7.36 35.20
N GLY A 561 7.36 6.91 36.41
CA GLY A 561 5.97 6.76 36.84
C GLY A 561 5.17 8.06 36.79
N GLU A 562 5.68 9.15 37.36
CA GLU A 562 4.97 10.44 37.36
C GLU A 562 4.72 10.97 35.95
N GLN A 563 5.72 10.86 35.06
CA GLN A 563 5.63 11.34 33.68
C GLN A 563 4.70 10.49 32.81
N PHE A 564 4.36 9.28 33.26
CA PHE A 564 3.44 8.33 32.63
C PHE A 564 2.20 8.06 33.49
N PHE A 565 1.81 9.00 34.34
CA PHE A 565 0.57 8.95 35.11
C PHE A 565 0.41 7.64 35.92
N HIS A 566 1.53 7.17 36.48
CA HIS A 566 1.67 5.92 37.21
C HIS A 566 1.12 4.69 36.46
N GLY A 567 1.25 4.69 35.13
CA GLY A 567 0.79 3.61 34.25
C GLY A 567 -0.62 3.80 33.70
N SER A 568 -1.33 4.90 34.03
CA SER A 568 -2.69 5.16 33.55
C SER A 568 -2.72 5.87 32.20
N LEU A 569 -2.95 5.11 31.12
CA LEU A 569 -3.16 5.66 29.77
C LEU A 569 -4.39 6.59 29.71
N GLU A 570 -5.46 6.24 30.42
CA GLU A 570 -6.68 7.05 30.48
C GLU A 570 -6.41 8.42 31.11
N ALA A 571 -5.63 8.49 32.19
CA ALA A 571 -5.22 9.77 32.77
C ALA A 571 -4.38 10.60 31.80
N GLY A 572 -3.51 9.96 31.01
CA GLY A 572 -2.76 10.61 29.94
C GLY A 572 -3.65 11.19 28.85
N TRP A 573 -4.66 10.44 28.38
CA TRP A 573 -5.64 10.94 27.42
C TRP A 573 -6.51 12.07 28.00
N ASN A 574 -6.93 11.98 29.26
CA ASN A 574 -7.67 13.06 29.91
C ASN A 574 -6.81 14.34 30.03
N HIS A 575 -5.51 14.19 30.29
CA HIS A 575 -4.59 15.33 30.23
C HIS A 575 -4.55 15.96 28.83
N MET A 576 -4.47 15.16 27.75
CA MET A 576 -4.50 15.67 26.38
C MET A 576 -5.79 16.45 26.07
N LEU A 577 -6.94 15.91 26.52
CA LEU A 577 -8.28 16.42 26.21
C LEU A 577 -8.72 17.61 27.09
N ALA A 578 -8.05 17.86 28.21
CA ALA A 578 -8.43 18.90 29.16
C ALA A 578 -8.69 20.30 28.54
N PRO A 579 -7.90 20.80 27.55
CA PRO A 579 -8.17 22.10 26.92
C PRO A 579 -9.49 22.17 26.14
N LEU A 580 -10.06 21.02 25.76
CA LEU A 580 -11.35 20.92 25.09
C LEU A 580 -12.53 20.83 26.07
N GLY A 581 -12.27 20.73 27.38
CA GLY A 581 -13.29 20.38 28.36
C GLY A 581 -13.87 18.97 28.14
N LEU A 582 -13.09 18.07 27.54
CA LEU A 582 -13.46 16.69 27.26
C LEU A 582 -12.63 15.72 28.11
N ASP A 583 -13.16 14.53 28.32
CA ASP A 583 -12.45 13.40 28.89
C ASP A 583 -12.83 12.09 28.17
N VAL A 584 -12.12 11.01 28.49
CA VAL A 584 -12.34 9.68 27.93
C VAL A 584 -13.74 9.14 28.27
N ALA A 585 -14.24 9.42 29.48
CA ALA A 585 -15.57 8.98 29.91
C ALA A 585 -16.68 9.58 29.03
N ARG A 586 -16.57 10.86 28.69
CA ARG A 586 -17.48 11.56 27.77
C ARG A 586 -17.39 10.99 26.36
N LEU A 587 -16.19 10.70 25.87
CA LEU A 587 -16.03 10.09 24.54
C LEU A 587 -16.57 8.66 24.46
N ARG A 588 -16.50 7.86 25.54
CA ARG A 588 -17.14 6.53 25.58
C ARG A 588 -18.68 6.60 25.49
N GLN A 589 -19.29 7.68 25.97
CA GLN A 589 -20.73 7.94 25.81
C GLN A 589 -21.11 8.36 24.39
N HIS A 590 -20.12 8.80 23.60
CA HIS A 590 -20.27 9.27 22.21
C HIS A 590 -19.32 8.52 21.27
N PRO A 591 -19.51 7.20 21.10
CA PRO A 591 -18.63 6.36 20.28
C PRO A 591 -18.55 6.78 18.82
N GLU A 592 -19.53 7.51 18.30
CA GLU A 592 -19.55 8.14 16.98
C GLU A 592 -18.52 9.26 16.83
N GLY A 593 -18.06 9.84 17.94
CA GLY A 593 -17.19 11.01 18.00
C GLY A 593 -17.94 12.33 18.15
N LEU A 594 -17.20 13.39 18.49
CA LEU A 594 -17.73 14.73 18.74
C LEU A 594 -17.08 15.73 17.80
N ALA A 595 -17.87 16.71 17.34
CA ALA A 595 -17.37 17.85 16.61
C ALA A 595 -16.87 18.93 17.58
N CYS A 596 -15.67 19.42 17.34
CA CYS A 596 -15.04 20.53 18.04
C CYS A 596 -14.75 21.67 17.05
N PRO A 597 -14.74 22.94 17.52
CA PRO A 597 -14.37 24.08 16.68
C PRO A 597 -12.96 23.95 16.10
N VAL A 598 -12.78 24.45 14.87
CA VAL A 598 -11.48 24.55 14.20
C VAL A 598 -11.34 25.94 13.59
N ASP A 599 -10.11 26.43 13.50
CA ASP A 599 -9.82 27.61 12.68
C ASP A 599 -9.56 27.17 11.24
N ALA A 600 -10.55 27.41 10.40
CA ALA A 600 -10.53 27.12 8.97
C ALA A 600 -10.46 28.37 8.09
N ALA A 601 -10.35 29.59 8.62
CA ALA A 601 -10.39 30.78 7.76
C ALA A 601 -9.17 30.86 6.81
N GLU A 602 -9.34 31.42 5.63
CA GLU A 602 -8.29 31.51 4.61
C GLU A 602 -7.23 32.56 4.95
N ARG A 603 -6.08 32.47 4.27
CA ARG A 603 -4.99 33.45 4.29
C ARG A 603 -4.59 33.86 5.72
N LYS A 604 -4.37 32.89 6.61
CA LYS A 604 -3.99 33.17 8.01
C LYS A 604 -2.72 34.01 8.11
N PHE A 605 -1.79 33.82 7.18
CA PHE A 605 -0.58 34.63 7.04
C PHE A 605 -0.85 36.13 6.82
N ALA A 606 -2.03 36.51 6.32
CA ALA A 606 -2.41 37.89 6.07
C ALA A 606 -3.24 38.53 7.20
N ARG A 607 -3.59 37.76 8.25
CA ARG A 607 -4.27 38.33 9.42
C ARG A 607 -3.34 39.32 10.11
N ALA A 608 -3.89 40.44 10.54
CA ALA A 608 -3.16 41.48 11.23
C ALA A 608 -3.55 41.54 12.72
N ASP A 609 -2.57 41.82 13.56
CA ASP A 609 -2.73 42.19 14.97
C ASP A 609 -1.93 43.47 15.27
N ASP A 610 -1.84 43.86 16.54
CA ASP A 610 -1.12 45.07 16.97
C ASP A 610 0.37 45.08 16.55
N GLY A 611 0.94 43.91 16.23
CA GLY A 611 2.32 43.73 15.75
C GLY A 611 2.47 43.68 14.23
N GLY A 612 1.40 43.87 13.46
CA GLY A 612 1.37 43.82 12.00
C GLY A 612 0.76 42.53 11.45
N VAL A 613 1.12 42.14 10.23
CA VAL A 613 0.63 40.90 9.61
C VAL A 613 1.31 39.68 10.24
N HIS A 614 0.61 38.56 10.37
CA HIS A 614 1.15 37.32 10.93
C HIS A 614 2.35 36.78 10.11
N GLY A 615 2.25 36.82 8.79
CA GLY A 615 3.26 36.26 7.88
C GLY A 615 3.34 34.74 7.93
N PHE A 616 4.40 34.21 7.34
CA PHE A 616 4.75 32.79 7.32
C PHE A 616 5.77 32.47 8.42
N ASP A 617 5.82 31.21 8.89
CA ASP A 617 6.81 30.76 9.88
C ASP A 617 8.17 30.46 9.22
N THR A 618 8.66 31.45 8.50
CA THR A 618 9.96 31.47 7.84
C THR A 618 10.81 32.61 8.41
N PRO A 619 12.15 32.53 8.33
CA PRO A 619 13.03 33.63 8.72
C PRO A 619 12.62 34.99 8.14
N THR A 620 12.21 35.04 6.87
CA THR A 620 11.76 36.29 6.22
C THR A 620 10.31 36.69 6.54
N ARG A 621 9.53 35.89 7.27
CA ARG A 621 8.06 36.03 7.43
C ARG A 621 7.28 36.06 6.11
N ARG A 622 7.90 35.58 5.02
CA ARG A 622 7.36 35.50 3.66
C ARG A 622 7.58 34.09 3.11
N VAL A 623 6.90 33.72 2.05
CA VAL A 623 7.27 32.49 1.32
C VAL A 623 8.69 32.65 0.76
N GLU A 624 9.58 31.72 1.12
CA GLU A 624 11.01 31.75 0.74
C GLU A 624 11.27 31.05 -0.59
N ILE A 625 11.27 31.84 -1.66
CA ILE A 625 11.82 31.42 -2.97
C ILE A 625 13.34 31.25 -2.82
N TYR A 626 13.98 32.20 -2.15
CA TYR A 626 15.39 32.17 -1.76
C TYR A 626 15.51 31.90 -0.27
N SER A 627 16.32 30.93 0.15
CA SER A 627 16.49 30.58 1.57
C SER A 627 17.95 30.69 2.00
N GLU A 628 18.28 31.71 2.79
CA GLU A 628 19.59 31.85 3.42
C GLU A 628 19.89 30.71 4.39
N ARG A 629 18.85 30.13 5.03
CA ARG A 629 19.04 28.97 5.90
C ARG A 629 19.68 27.81 5.14
N LEU A 630 19.30 27.59 3.88
CA LEU A 630 19.91 26.56 3.05
C LEU A 630 21.31 26.96 2.61
N LEU A 631 21.51 28.23 2.22
CA LEU A 631 22.81 28.78 1.85
C LEU A 631 23.85 28.60 2.96
N GLN A 632 23.51 28.98 4.18
CA GLN A 632 24.35 28.87 5.38
C GLN A 632 24.75 27.42 5.71
N HIS A 633 23.99 26.44 5.23
CA HIS A 633 24.27 25.01 5.38
C HIS A 633 24.83 24.37 4.09
N GLY A 634 25.36 25.19 3.17
CA GLY A 634 26.02 24.72 1.94
C GLY A 634 25.07 24.14 0.90
N GLN A 635 23.77 24.41 1.00
CA GLN A 635 22.76 23.98 0.04
C GLN A 635 22.35 25.14 -0.89
N PRO A 636 21.91 24.87 -2.12
CA PRO A 636 21.37 25.91 -3.00
C PRO A 636 20.23 26.70 -2.34
N ALA A 637 20.38 28.02 -2.32
CA ALA A 637 19.40 28.95 -1.77
C ALA A 637 18.13 29.02 -2.63
N LEU A 638 18.27 28.91 -3.95
CA LEU A 638 17.19 28.72 -4.91
C LEU A 638 16.92 27.22 -5.14
N PRO A 639 15.70 26.84 -5.56
CA PRO A 639 15.45 25.49 -6.05
C PRO A 639 16.31 25.20 -7.29
N THR A 640 17.07 24.10 -7.24
CA THR A 640 17.98 23.70 -8.32
C THR A 640 17.82 22.23 -8.66
N PHE A 641 17.81 21.88 -9.95
CA PHE A 641 17.88 20.49 -10.35
C PHE A 641 19.31 19.95 -10.13
N VAL A 642 19.39 18.92 -9.31
CA VAL A 642 20.59 18.10 -9.13
C VAL A 642 20.29 16.75 -9.78
N GLU A 643 21.13 16.30 -10.72
CA GLU A 643 20.93 14.99 -11.35
C GLU A 643 21.00 13.87 -10.28
N PRO A 644 20.11 12.85 -10.31
CA PRO A 644 20.18 11.72 -9.39
C PRO A 644 21.55 11.03 -9.43
N ALA A 645 22.01 10.55 -8.26
CA ALA A 645 23.32 9.90 -8.11
C ALA A 645 23.56 8.73 -9.09
N ASP A 646 22.51 7.96 -9.40
CA ASP A 646 22.53 6.88 -10.40
C ASP A 646 21.65 7.32 -11.60
N SER A 647 22.26 7.97 -12.59
CA SER A 647 21.57 8.49 -13.78
C SER A 647 21.93 7.73 -15.06
N PRO A 648 20.97 7.41 -15.94
CA PRO A 648 21.25 6.77 -17.23
C PRO A 648 22.02 7.69 -18.18
N ARG A 649 22.11 8.98 -17.86
CA ARG A 649 22.83 10.00 -18.63
C ARG A 649 24.32 10.05 -18.29
N ASP A 650 24.76 9.35 -17.24
CA ASP A 650 26.18 9.18 -16.89
C ASP A 650 26.69 7.78 -17.30
N PRO A 651 27.58 7.69 -18.32
CA PRO A 651 28.19 6.42 -18.72
C PRO A 651 28.94 5.69 -17.60
N ARG A 652 29.46 6.42 -16.59
CA ARG A 652 30.12 5.81 -15.42
C ARG A 652 29.10 5.17 -14.49
N ALA A 653 27.99 5.86 -14.21
CA ALA A 653 26.89 5.32 -13.41
C ALA A 653 26.28 4.05 -14.04
N THR A 654 26.09 4.04 -15.36
CA THR A 654 25.60 2.83 -16.08
C THR A 654 26.60 1.68 -16.12
N ARG A 655 27.84 1.91 -15.65
CA ARG A 655 28.99 1.00 -15.76
C ARG A 655 29.19 0.52 -17.20
N GLN A 656 29.30 1.48 -18.12
CA GLN A 656 29.47 1.24 -19.55
C GLN A 656 28.30 0.42 -20.14
N GLY A 657 27.06 0.79 -19.79
CA GLY A 657 25.84 0.16 -20.32
C GLY A 657 25.40 -1.14 -19.65
N ARG A 658 26.07 -1.59 -18.57
CA ARG A 658 25.68 -2.79 -17.82
C ARG A 658 24.32 -2.65 -17.12
N PHE A 659 23.97 -1.45 -16.69
CA PHE A 659 22.70 -1.12 -16.03
C PHE A 659 22.03 0.07 -16.73
N PRO A 660 21.39 -0.13 -17.89
CA PRO A 660 20.92 0.96 -18.73
C PRO A 660 19.54 1.51 -18.34
N TYR A 661 18.80 0.83 -17.46
CA TYR A 661 17.41 1.18 -17.14
C TYR A 661 17.28 1.83 -15.76
N VAL A 662 16.32 2.73 -15.61
CA VAL A 662 15.96 3.34 -14.32
C VAL A 662 14.92 2.46 -13.63
N LEU A 663 15.23 1.99 -12.43
CA LEU A 663 14.33 1.26 -11.57
C LEU A 663 13.65 2.20 -10.58
N SER A 664 12.32 2.12 -10.55
CA SER A 664 11.47 2.76 -9.56
C SER A 664 10.64 1.74 -8.78
N SER A 665 9.89 2.22 -7.79
CA SER A 665 9.02 1.38 -6.95
C SER A 665 7.56 1.81 -6.98
N ALA A 666 6.64 0.89 -6.72
CA ALA A 666 5.22 1.19 -6.56
C ALA A 666 4.62 0.52 -5.31
N LYS A 667 3.65 1.20 -4.70
CA LYS A 667 2.80 0.61 -3.65
C LYS A 667 1.67 -0.18 -4.31
N ASN A 668 1.47 -1.41 -3.85
CA ASN A 668 0.31 -2.22 -4.18
C ASN A 668 -0.87 -1.80 -3.29
N GLY A 669 -2.03 -1.48 -3.88
CA GLY A 669 -3.20 -1.02 -3.10
C GLY A 669 -3.88 -2.11 -2.26
N PHE A 670 -3.53 -3.38 -2.40
CA PHE A 670 -4.01 -4.48 -1.55
C PHE A 670 -3.13 -4.73 -0.31
N TYR A 671 -1.91 -4.20 -0.26
CA TYR A 671 -0.99 -4.38 0.86
C TYR A 671 -0.63 -3.06 1.54
N CYS A 672 -0.08 -3.14 2.75
CA CYS A 672 0.48 -1.97 3.42
C CYS A 672 1.96 -2.21 3.70
N HIS A 673 2.84 -1.59 2.92
CA HIS A 673 4.29 -1.82 2.99
C HIS A 673 4.62 -3.32 2.92
N SER A 674 5.21 -3.91 3.96
CA SER A 674 5.54 -5.34 4.05
C SER A 674 4.43 -6.22 4.68
N GLN A 675 3.27 -5.65 5.03
CA GLN A 675 2.22 -6.31 5.81
C GLN A 675 1.08 -6.87 4.94
N HIS A 676 0.26 -7.73 5.56
CA HIS A 676 -1.01 -8.27 5.06
C HIS A 676 -0.90 -9.25 3.88
N ARG A 677 0.31 -9.70 3.53
CA ARG A 677 0.52 -10.65 2.43
C ARG A 677 0.13 -12.08 2.78
N SER A 678 0.01 -12.39 4.06
CA SER A 678 -0.54 -13.65 4.56
C SER A 678 -2.06 -13.73 4.53
N LEU A 679 -2.78 -12.61 4.38
CA LEU A 679 -4.23 -12.60 4.33
C LEU A 679 -4.68 -13.12 2.96
N VAL A 680 -5.33 -14.28 2.94
CA VAL A 680 -5.83 -15.00 1.78
C VAL A 680 -6.72 -14.12 0.92
N SER A 681 -7.65 -13.38 1.53
CA SER A 681 -8.56 -12.48 0.79
C SER A 681 -7.80 -11.43 -0.02
N LEU A 682 -6.68 -10.90 0.51
CA LEU A 682 -5.84 -9.93 -0.18
C LEU A 682 -4.87 -10.61 -1.15
N ARG A 683 -4.30 -11.76 -0.76
CA ARG A 683 -3.34 -12.52 -1.55
C ARG A 683 -3.91 -13.08 -2.84
N LYS A 684 -5.17 -13.49 -2.87
CA LYS A 684 -5.84 -13.89 -4.12
C LYS A 684 -5.85 -12.76 -5.18
N ARG A 685 -5.96 -11.51 -4.74
CA ARG A 685 -6.03 -10.32 -5.63
C ARG A 685 -4.66 -9.88 -6.15
N ALA A 686 -3.59 -10.14 -5.40
CA ALA A 686 -2.22 -9.82 -5.77
C ALA A 686 -1.26 -10.95 -5.35
N PRO A 687 -1.27 -12.11 -6.06
CA PRO A 687 -0.63 -13.33 -5.57
C PRO A 687 0.89 -13.30 -5.61
N ASP A 688 1.48 -12.52 -6.51
CA ASP A 688 2.90 -12.56 -6.86
C ASP A 688 3.54 -11.16 -6.88
N PRO A 689 4.85 -11.05 -6.59
CA PRO A 689 5.60 -9.80 -6.71
C PRO A 689 5.73 -9.40 -8.17
N VAL A 690 5.35 -8.17 -8.52
CA VAL A 690 5.30 -7.71 -9.92
C VAL A 690 6.36 -6.65 -10.23
N VAL A 691 6.90 -6.69 -11.45
CA VAL A 691 7.60 -5.57 -12.09
C VAL A 691 6.90 -5.17 -13.39
N GLU A 692 6.65 -3.89 -13.54
CA GLU A 692 6.10 -3.29 -14.76
C GLU A 692 7.22 -2.88 -15.71
N LEU A 693 7.08 -3.21 -17.00
CA LEU A 693 7.99 -2.85 -18.09
C LEU A 693 7.21 -2.59 -19.39
N SER A 694 7.79 -1.84 -20.32
CA SER A 694 7.16 -1.56 -21.60
C SER A 694 7.13 -2.80 -22.51
N PRO A 695 6.15 -2.93 -23.43
CA PRO A 695 6.15 -3.99 -24.44
C PRO A 695 7.41 -3.99 -25.33
N ALA A 696 7.98 -2.83 -25.63
CA ALA A 696 9.16 -2.72 -26.48
C ALA A 696 10.41 -3.26 -25.75
N LEU A 697 10.60 -2.91 -24.47
CA LEU A 697 11.66 -3.47 -23.64
C LEU A 697 11.49 -4.99 -23.49
N ALA A 698 10.27 -5.45 -23.24
CA ALA A 698 9.98 -6.88 -23.11
C ALA A 698 10.33 -7.64 -24.40
N ASN A 699 9.95 -7.13 -25.57
CA ASN A 699 10.29 -7.71 -26.87
C ASN A 699 11.81 -7.74 -27.09
N ALA A 700 12.53 -6.65 -26.77
CA ALA A 700 13.98 -6.58 -26.88
C ALA A 700 14.71 -7.59 -25.98
N LYS A 701 14.09 -7.99 -24.86
CA LYS A 701 14.62 -8.94 -23.87
C LYS A 701 14.04 -10.35 -23.98
N GLY A 702 13.11 -10.62 -24.90
CA GLY A 702 12.43 -11.91 -25.04
C GLY A 702 11.48 -12.28 -23.88
N ILE A 703 10.99 -11.28 -23.14
CA ILE A 703 10.12 -11.41 -21.97
C ILE A 703 8.65 -11.36 -22.40
N LEU A 704 7.81 -12.22 -21.85
CA LEU A 704 6.35 -12.22 -22.02
C LEU A 704 5.64 -11.84 -20.70
N GLU A 705 4.37 -11.43 -20.82
CA GLU A 705 3.47 -11.22 -19.68
C GLU A 705 3.43 -12.48 -18.79
N GLY A 706 3.68 -12.31 -17.50
CA GLY A 706 3.66 -13.39 -16.51
C GLY A 706 4.97 -14.17 -16.36
N ASP A 707 6.01 -13.87 -17.16
CA ASP A 707 7.33 -14.48 -16.97
C ASP A 707 7.96 -14.01 -15.65
N TRP A 708 8.66 -14.91 -14.97
CA TRP A 708 9.57 -14.49 -13.91
C TRP A 708 10.82 -13.86 -14.54
N VAL A 709 11.18 -12.68 -14.05
CA VAL A 709 12.34 -11.91 -14.49
C VAL A 709 13.22 -11.58 -13.30
N ARG A 710 14.53 -11.47 -13.56
CA ARG A 710 15.53 -11.10 -12.56
C ARG A 710 15.98 -9.67 -12.80
N LEU A 711 15.76 -8.82 -11.80
CA LEU A 711 16.35 -7.48 -11.74
C LEU A 711 17.72 -7.59 -11.08
N ARG A 712 18.70 -6.89 -11.67
CA ARG A 712 20.07 -6.81 -11.14
C ARG A 712 20.50 -5.35 -11.07
N THR A 713 21.09 -4.96 -9.95
CA THR A 713 21.71 -3.65 -9.76
C THR A 713 23.18 -3.83 -9.40
N ARG A 714 23.87 -2.74 -9.10
CA ARG A 714 25.26 -2.79 -8.66
C ARG A 714 25.46 -3.48 -7.30
N VAL A 715 24.41 -3.59 -6.47
CA VAL A 715 24.48 -4.13 -5.10
C VAL A 715 23.74 -5.45 -4.90
N GLY A 716 22.78 -5.80 -5.75
CA GLY A 716 21.99 -7.01 -5.53
C GLY A 716 21.17 -7.48 -6.73
N ALA A 717 20.41 -8.55 -6.49
CA ALA A 717 19.47 -9.12 -7.45
C ALA A 717 18.20 -9.61 -6.74
N ALA A 718 17.06 -9.53 -7.43
CA ALA A 718 15.76 -9.98 -6.95
C ALA A 718 14.87 -10.35 -8.14
N ARG A 719 13.92 -11.26 -7.94
CA ARG A 719 13.01 -11.76 -8.98
C ARG A 719 11.60 -11.23 -8.83
N PHE A 720 10.92 -11.00 -9.95
CA PHE A 720 9.56 -10.48 -10.04
C PHE A 720 8.83 -11.10 -11.23
N VAL A 721 7.51 -11.09 -11.22
CA VAL A 721 6.68 -11.45 -12.37
C VAL A 721 6.51 -10.22 -13.26
N ALA A 722 6.83 -10.37 -14.54
CA ALA A 722 6.71 -9.34 -15.55
C ALA A 722 5.25 -9.00 -15.83
N ARG A 723 4.93 -7.70 -15.78
CA ARG A 723 3.68 -7.12 -16.26
C ARG A 723 3.99 -6.10 -17.35
N LEU A 724 3.44 -6.30 -18.53
CA LEU A 724 3.61 -5.41 -19.67
C LEU A 724 2.65 -4.24 -19.52
N THR A 725 3.22 -3.03 -19.37
CA THR A 725 2.47 -1.79 -19.21
C THR A 725 2.65 -0.93 -20.46
N PRO A 726 1.65 -0.87 -21.38
CA PRO A 726 1.70 0.04 -22.51
C PRO A 726 1.88 1.49 -22.04
N GLN A 727 2.61 2.31 -22.79
CA GLN A 727 2.93 3.71 -22.48
C GLN A 727 3.91 3.95 -21.32
N LEU A 728 4.35 2.91 -20.61
CA LEU A 728 5.54 3.04 -19.75
C LEU A 728 6.77 3.25 -20.64
N ALA A 729 7.67 4.15 -20.25
CA ALA A 729 8.89 4.44 -20.99
C ALA A 729 9.79 3.20 -21.09
N ASP A 730 10.47 3.04 -22.24
CA ASP A 730 11.30 1.87 -22.53
C ASP A 730 12.56 1.78 -21.67
N ASP A 731 12.96 2.90 -21.06
CA ASP A 731 14.09 3.03 -20.16
C ASP A 731 13.72 2.94 -18.67
N VAL A 732 12.44 2.71 -18.33
CA VAL A 732 11.94 2.69 -16.94
C VAL A 732 11.28 1.35 -16.59
N LEU A 733 11.65 0.80 -15.43
CA LEU A 733 10.97 -0.33 -14.80
C LEU A 733 10.38 0.11 -13.46
N VAL A 734 9.23 -0.45 -13.09
CA VAL A 734 8.62 -0.15 -11.79
C VAL A 734 8.23 -1.44 -11.05
N ALA A 735 8.92 -1.73 -9.96
CA ALA A 735 8.71 -2.95 -9.18
C ALA A 735 7.94 -2.71 -7.88
N GLU A 736 7.20 -3.71 -7.43
CA GLU A 736 6.61 -3.71 -6.10
C GLU A 736 7.66 -3.98 -5.01
N PHE A 737 7.45 -3.46 -3.80
CA PHE A 737 8.32 -3.69 -2.64
C PHE A 737 7.56 -4.32 -1.47
N GLY A 738 8.29 -4.81 -0.46
CA GLY A 738 7.71 -5.35 0.78
C GLY A 738 7.44 -6.86 0.78
N TRP A 739 8.00 -7.61 -0.17
CA TRP A 739 7.75 -9.04 -0.36
C TRP A 739 8.68 -9.90 0.49
N TRP A 740 8.09 -10.70 1.39
CA TRP A 740 8.78 -11.68 2.24
C TRP A 740 7.79 -12.75 2.75
N GLN A 741 6.58 -12.31 3.10
CA GLN A 741 5.59 -13.14 3.78
C GLN A 741 4.94 -14.15 2.82
N GLY A 742 4.84 -15.39 3.28
CA GLY A 742 4.07 -16.46 2.63
C GLY A 742 2.56 -16.33 2.90
N CYS A 743 1.80 -17.22 2.27
CA CYS A 743 0.37 -17.43 2.49
C CYS A 743 0.12 -18.92 2.22
N SER A 744 0.27 -19.73 3.26
CA SER A 744 0.26 -21.20 3.17
C SER A 744 -1.02 -21.71 2.53
N GLU A 745 -2.16 -21.13 2.89
CA GLU A 745 -3.51 -21.47 2.39
C GLU A 745 -3.65 -21.29 0.87
N LEU A 746 -2.76 -20.52 0.23
CA LEU A 746 -2.70 -20.38 -1.22
C LEU A 746 -1.46 -21.07 -1.83
N ASP A 747 -0.87 -22.02 -1.10
CA ASP A 747 0.33 -22.75 -1.51
C ASP A 747 1.46 -21.80 -1.95
N ARG A 748 1.61 -20.70 -1.20
CA ARG A 748 2.65 -19.68 -1.38
C ARG A 748 3.59 -19.67 -0.19
N GLU A 749 4.81 -20.12 -0.42
CA GLU A 749 5.85 -20.08 0.60
C GLU A 749 6.36 -18.66 0.86
N ALA A 750 7.04 -18.49 2.00
CA ALA A 750 7.77 -17.26 2.29
C ALA A 750 8.94 -17.09 1.31
N LEU A 751 9.23 -15.84 0.95
CA LEU A 751 10.32 -15.51 0.03
C LEU A 751 11.57 -15.13 0.83
N THR A 752 12.73 -15.57 0.35
CA THR A 752 14.00 -15.21 0.97
C THR A 752 14.28 -13.71 0.83
N LEU A 753 14.97 -13.13 1.82
CA LEU A 753 15.29 -11.69 1.80
C LEU A 753 16.40 -11.33 0.81
N GLN A 754 17.25 -12.31 0.49
CA GLN A 754 18.40 -12.17 -0.40
C GLN A 754 18.55 -13.41 -1.29
N GLY A 755 19.44 -13.32 -2.26
CA GLY A 755 19.79 -14.39 -3.17
C GLY A 755 18.83 -14.56 -4.35
N ALA A 756 19.11 -15.56 -5.19
CA ALA A 756 18.44 -15.75 -6.48
C ALA A 756 16.94 -16.06 -6.37
N GLY A 757 16.46 -16.53 -5.22
CA GLY A 757 15.04 -16.85 -4.99
C GLY A 757 14.22 -15.72 -4.36
N GLY A 758 14.84 -14.61 -3.96
CA GLY A 758 14.18 -13.52 -3.23
C GLY A 758 13.49 -12.49 -4.12
N SER A 759 12.44 -11.86 -3.61
CA SER A 759 11.75 -10.73 -4.27
C SER A 759 11.78 -9.45 -3.44
N ASN A 760 12.78 -9.32 -2.57
CA ASN A 760 12.95 -8.15 -1.74
C ASN A 760 13.55 -7.00 -2.56
N PHE A 761 12.71 -6.06 -2.99
CA PHE A 761 13.13 -4.85 -3.72
C PHE A 761 14.24 -4.08 -3.00
N ASN A 762 14.18 -4.05 -1.67
CA ASN A 762 15.14 -3.34 -0.83
C ASN A 762 16.56 -3.91 -0.87
N ALA A 763 16.73 -5.18 -1.27
CA ALA A 763 18.05 -5.78 -1.51
C ALA A 763 18.71 -5.26 -2.80
N LEU A 764 18.01 -4.47 -3.62
CA LEU A 764 18.54 -3.85 -4.83
C LEU A 764 19.07 -2.42 -4.62
N ILE A 765 18.83 -1.84 -3.44
CA ILE A 765 19.06 -0.42 -3.12
C ILE A 765 20.27 -0.29 -2.21
N SER A 766 21.08 0.75 -2.44
CA SER A 766 22.16 1.14 -1.53
C SER A 766 22.00 2.57 -1.05
N ALA A 767 22.35 2.81 0.21
CA ALA A 767 22.34 4.11 0.87
C ALA A 767 23.71 4.84 0.86
N ASP A 768 24.70 4.33 0.12
CA ASP A 768 26.03 4.95 -0.01
C ASP A 768 25.99 6.39 -0.58
N ARG A 769 24.92 6.72 -1.31
CA ARG A 769 24.55 8.06 -1.76
C ARG A 769 23.13 8.37 -1.29
N CYS A 770 22.96 9.55 -0.69
CA CYS A 770 21.68 10.02 -0.17
C CYS A 770 21.53 11.52 -0.37
N ASP A 771 20.30 12.02 -0.21
CA ASP A 771 20.01 13.46 -0.20
C ASP A 771 20.77 14.14 0.95
N PRO A 772 21.51 15.25 0.68
CA PRO A 772 22.45 15.83 1.64
C PRO A 772 21.77 16.55 2.81
N VAL A 773 20.45 16.74 2.76
CA VAL A 773 19.69 17.36 3.85
C VAL A 773 18.91 16.29 4.62
N SER A 774 18.12 15.49 3.92
CA SER A 774 17.20 14.53 4.52
C SER A 774 17.85 13.18 4.85
N GLY A 775 18.90 12.80 4.13
CA GLY A 775 19.42 11.43 4.13
C GLY A 775 18.55 10.45 3.35
N SER A 776 17.61 10.92 2.53
CA SER A 776 16.79 10.05 1.68
C SER A 776 17.63 9.27 0.68
N VAL A 777 17.31 7.99 0.53
CA VAL A 777 18.03 7.05 -0.31
C VAL A 777 17.21 6.77 -1.59
N PRO A 778 17.84 6.31 -2.69
CA PRO A 778 17.17 6.22 -3.98
C PRO A 778 16.23 5.00 -4.09
N HIS A 779 15.09 4.96 -3.39
CA HIS A 779 14.10 3.89 -3.60
C HIS A 779 13.37 3.99 -4.94
N ARG A 780 13.53 5.10 -5.68
CA ARG A 780 12.77 5.37 -6.90
C ARG A 780 13.58 5.78 -8.13
N SER A 781 14.89 5.98 -8.02
CA SER A 781 15.76 6.43 -9.13
C SER A 781 17.18 5.87 -9.05
N PHE A 782 17.32 4.57 -9.35
CA PHE A 782 18.61 3.89 -9.40
C PHE A 782 18.66 2.95 -10.59
N LEU A 783 19.86 2.56 -11.02
CA LEU A 783 20.02 1.84 -12.28
C LEU A 783 19.94 0.32 -12.11
N CYS A 784 19.31 -0.34 -13.08
CA CYS A 784 19.19 -1.79 -13.12
C CYS A 784 19.37 -2.35 -14.54
N ASN A 785 19.41 -3.69 -14.59
CA ASN A 785 19.19 -4.48 -15.79
C ASN A 785 18.12 -5.54 -15.49
N VAL A 786 17.41 -5.98 -16.51
CA VAL A 786 16.37 -7.00 -16.45
C VAL A 786 16.66 -8.09 -17.46
N ASP A 787 16.51 -9.34 -17.03
CA ASP A 787 16.63 -10.52 -17.88
C ASP A 787 15.60 -11.56 -17.44
N LEU A 788 15.23 -12.48 -18.33
CA LEU A 788 14.42 -13.64 -17.96
C LEU A 788 15.10 -14.38 -16.81
N ASP A 789 14.36 -14.73 -15.76
CA ASP A 789 14.96 -15.42 -14.63
C ASP A 789 15.38 -16.83 -15.07
N PRO A 790 16.64 -17.27 -14.88
CA PRO A 790 17.11 -18.59 -15.32
C PRO A 790 16.36 -19.77 -14.68
N ALA A 791 15.77 -19.58 -13.50
CA ALA A 791 14.91 -20.57 -12.85
C ALA A 791 13.48 -20.57 -13.41
N THR A 792 13.11 -19.56 -14.22
CA THR A 792 12.03 -19.70 -15.19
C THR A 792 12.50 -20.66 -16.27
N GLU A 793 12.50 -21.95 -15.94
CA GLU A 793 12.63 -22.95 -16.99
C GLU A 793 11.52 -22.68 -18.02
N LEU A 794 11.79 -22.87 -19.32
CA LEU A 794 10.75 -22.88 -20.37
C LEU A 794 9.52 -23.72 -19.96
N ARG A 795 9.74 -24.70 -19.07
CA ARG A 795 8.73 -25.54 -18.45
C ARG A 795 7.68 -24.72 -17.71
N GLN A 796 8.00 -23.70 -16.91
CA GLN A 796 7.00 -22.91 -16.14
C GLN A 796 6.28 -21.83 -16.96
N ARG A 797 6.68 -21.60 -18.21
CA ARG A 797 6.11 -20.55 -19.05
C ARG A 797 4.70 -20.93 -19.49
N ARG A 798 3.71 -20.16 -19.06
CA ARG A 798 2.32 -20.33 -19.52
C ARG A 798 2.23 -19.89 -20.98
N TRP A 799 1.63 -20.73 -21.83
CA TRP A 799 1.32 -20.33 -23.20
C TRP A 799 0.09 -19.41 -23.21
N GLN A 800 0.03 -18.52 -24.19
CA GLN A 800 -1.08 -17.58 -24.37
C GLN A 800 -2.17 -18.21 -25.26
N GLY A 801 -3.44 -17.92 -24.94
CA GLY A 801 -4.58 -18.44 -25.70
C GLY A 801 -4.76 -19.95 -25.60
N TYR A 802 -5.30 -20.56 -26.67
CA TYR A 802 -5.48 -22.01 -26.76
C TYR A 802 -4.37 -22.65 -27.58
N ARG A 803 -3.99 -23.86 -27.15
CA ARG A 803 -3.01 -24.71 -27.80
C ARG A 803 -3.62 -26.07 -28.11
N ALA A 804 -3.21 -26.69 -29.21
CA ALA A 804 -3.73 -27.98 -29.64
C ALA A 804 -3.08 -29.15 -28.90
N PHE A 805 -3.91 -30.08 -28.46
CA PHE A 805 -3.53 -31.33 -27.80
C PHE A 805 -4.25 -32.50 -28.48
N ARG A 806 -3.68 -33.70 -28.36
CA ARG A 806 -4.36 -34.97 -28.66
C ARG A 806 -4.84 -35.62 -27.38
N VAL A 807 -5.98 -36.29 -27.45
CA VAL A 807 -6.40 -37.23 -26.39
C VAL A 807 -5.50 -38.47 -26.46
N SER A 808 -4.64 -38.67 -25.47
CA SER A 808 -3.70 -39.80 -25.42
C SER A 808 -4.29 -41.03 -24.75
N ALA A 809 -5.20 -40.85 -23.80
CA ALA A 809 -5.88 -41.96 -23.12
C ALA A 809 -7.26 -41.55 -22.57
N LEU A 810 -8.17 -42.53 -22.54
CA LEU A 810 -9.48 -42.45 -21.90
C LEU A 810 -9.60 -43.60 -20.89
N ARG A 811 -10.06 -43.32 -19.67
CA ARG A 811 -10.19 -44.30 -18.58
C ARG A 811 -11.52 -44.12 -17.87
N GLU A 812 -12.22 -45.22 -17.59
CA GLU A 812 -13.35 -45.18 -16.66
C GLU A 812 -12.83 -45.15 -15.22
N GLU A 813 -13.09 -44.05 -14.51
CA GLU A 813 -12.63 -43.85 -13.12
C GLU A 813 -13.68 -44.30 -12.10
N ALA A 814 -14.95 -44.30 -12.50
CA ALA A 814 -16.14 -44.85 -11.83
C ALA A 814 -17.31 -44.82 -12.83
N GLU A 815 -18.44 -45.45 -12.47
CA GLU A 815 -19.64 -45.40 -13.30
C GLU A 815 -20.07 -43.96 -13.56
N GLY A 816 -20.07 -43.57 -14.84
CA GLY A 816 -20.41 -42.20 -15.27
C GLY A 816 -19.30 -41.17 -15.04
N VAL A 817 -18.05 -41.57 -14.80
CA VAL A 817 -16.88 -40.68 -14.68
C VAL A 817 -15.79 -41.11 -15.65
N LEU A 818 -15.46 -40.22 -16.59
CA LEU A 818 -14.43 -40.43 -17.61
C LEU A 818 -13.16 -39.63 -17.27
N GLY A 819 -12.05 -40.33 -17.02
CA GLY A 819 -10.70 -39.77 -16.98
C GLY A 819 -10.15 -39.57 -18.39
N ILE A 820 -9.56 -38.40 -18.64
CA ILE A 820 -9.06 -38.00 -19.96
C ILE A 820 -7.62 -37.50 -19.81
N HIS A 821 -6.71 -38.03 -20.64
CA HIS A 821 -5.31 -37.61 -20.69
C HIS A 821 -5.03 -36.89 -22.02
N PHE A 822 -4.26 -35.82 -21.93
CA PHE A 822 -3.90 -34.97 -23.06
C PHE A 822 -2.38 -34.90 -23.23
N GLU A 823 -1.93 -34.95 -24.48
CA GLU A 823 -0.54 -34.70 -24.87
C GLU A 823 -0.48 -33.58 -25.92
N PRO A 824 0.52 -32.68 -25.88
CA PRO A 824 0.65 -31.64 -26.86
C PRO A 824 0.97 -32.27 -28.23
N LEU A 825 0.46 -31.67 -29.31
CA LEU A 825 0.79 -32.13 -30.67
C LEU A 825 2.26 -31.87 -31.05
N GLU A 826 2.88 -30.88 -30.40
CA GLU A 826 4.28 -30.49 -30.59
C GLU A 826 5.14 -31.01 -29.44
N GLU A 827 6.40 -31.36 -29.72
CA GLU A 827 7.37 -31.84 -28.73
C GLU A 827 7.93 -30.71 -27.84
N THR A 828 7.08 -30.13 -27.01
CA THR A 828 7.50 -29.11 -26.05
C THR A 828 7.12 -29.51 -24.63
N ALA A 829 7.92 -29.12 -23.65
CA ALA A 829 7.56 -29.24 -22.24
C ALA A 829 6.30 -28.43 -21.91
N LEU A 830 5.57 -28.87 -20.89
CA LEU A 830 4.38 -28.20 -20.37
C LEU A 830 4.61 -27.66 -18.95
N PRO A 831 3.92 -26.57 -18.55
CA PRO A 831 3.99 -26.05 -17.20
C PRO A 831 3.36 -26.95 -16.15
N ASP A 832 4.06 -27.04 -15.03
CA ASP A 832 3.52 -27.48 -13.77
C ASP A 832 2.42 -26.52 -13.28
N TYR A 833 1.68 -27.00 -12.29
CA TYR A 833 0.53 -26.30 -11.72
C TYR A 833 0.52 -26.47 -10.21
N ARG A 834 -0.52 -25.95 -9.55
CA ARG A 834 -0.77 -26.20 -8.12
C ARG A 834 -2.03 -27.05 -7.93
N PRO A 835 -2.08 -27.92 -6.91
CA PRO A 835 -3.31 -28.63 -6.57
C PRO A 835 -4.49 -27.66 -6.44
N GLY A 836 -5.61 -27.93 -7.11
CA GLY A 836 -6.73 -26.99 -7.21
C GLY A 836 -6.89 -26.29 -8.56
N GLN A 837 -5.80 -26.15 -9.32
CA GLN A 837 -5.85 -25.49 -10.62
C GLN A 837 -6.56 -26.33 -11.69
N HIS A 838 -7.03 -25.64 -12.72
CA HIS A 838 -7.81 -26.22 -13.81
C HIS A 838 -7.23 -25.81 -15.16
N ILE A 839 -7.59 -26.58 -16.18
CA ILE A 839 -7.44 -26.20 -17.59
C ILE A 839 -8.79 -25.86 -18.19
N GLU A 840 -8.79 -24.95 -19.16
CA GLU A 840 -9.96 -24.69 -19.99
C GLU A 840 -9.87 -25.55 -21.25
N LEU A 841 -10.83 -26.46 -21.44
CA LEU A 841 -10.94 -27.35 -22.58
C LEU A 841 -11.98 -26.82 -23.56
N ARG A 842 -11.59 -26.69 -24.83
CA ARG A 842 -12.46 -26.34 -25.95
C ARG A 842 -12.57 -27.50 -26.94
N LEU A 843 -13.81 -27.85 -27.27
CA LEU A 843 -14.17 -28.76 -28.36
C LEU A 843 -14.77 -27.95 -29.50
N GLU A 844 -14.27 -28.16 -30.71
CA GLU A 844 -14.87 -27.64 -31.93
C GLU A 844 -16.05 -28.55 -32.33
N GLN A 845 -17.22 -27.97 -32.58
CA GLN A 845 -18.38 -28.65 -33.17
C GLN A 845 -18.50 -28.19 -34.64
N GLY A 846 -18.99 -29.06 -35.53
CA GLY A 846 -19.20 -28.72 -36.95
C GLY A 846 -20.04 -27.44 -37.18
N GLU A 847 -19.96 -26.89 -38.39
CA GLU A 847 -20.56 -25.62 -38.86
C GLU A 847 -20.88 -24.59 -37.74
N GLY A 848 -19.83 -24.10 -37.07
CA GLY A 848 -19.83 -22.78 -36.41
C GLY A 848 -19.93 -22.72 -34.88
N GLY A 849 -20.02 -23.85 -34.16
CA GLY A 849 -20.13 -23.85 -32.69
C GLY A 849 -18.87 -24.37 -31.97
N SER A 850 -18.44 -23.72 -30.87
CA SER A 850 -17.42 -24.29 -29.96
C SER A 850 -17.97 -24.41 -28.54
N LEU A 851 -17.70 -25.53 -27.86
CA LEU A 851 -18.01 -25.72 -26.44
C LEU A 851 -16.73 -25.51 -25.63
N SER A 852 -16.79 -24.75 -24.53
CA SER A 852 -15.64 -24.57 -23.63
C SER A 852 -16.05 -24.68 -22.16
N ARG A 853 -15.26 -25.40 -21.36
CA ARG A 853 -15.46 -25.59 -19.91
C ARG A 853 -14.12 -25.76 -19.20
N ALA A 854 -14.07 -25.33 -17.95
CA ALA A 854 -12.96 -25.58 -17.04
C ALA A 854 -13.11 -26.93 -16.35
N TYR A 855 -11.99 -27.64 -16.20
CA TYR A 855 -11.91 -28.90 -15.45
C TYR A 855 -10.65 -28.92 -14.59
N SER A 856 -10.80 -29.27 -13.31
CA SER A 856 -9.68 -29.47 -12.39
C SER A 856 -8.69 -30.48 -12.93
N LEU A 857 -7.42 -30.16 -12.79
CA LEU A 857 -6.35 -31.09 -13.11
C LEU A 857 -6.30 -32.21 -12.08
N THR A 858 -6.08 -33.43 -12.55
CA THR A 858 -5.72 -34.60 -11.76
C THR A 858 -4.25 -34.93 -12.02
N GLY A 859 -3.59 -35.67 -11.12
CA GLY A 859 -2.14 -35.89 -11.23
C GLY A 859 -1.35 -35.03 -10.26
N ALA A 860 -0.08 -35.43 -10.05
CA ALA A 860 0.91 -34.64 -9.33
C ALA A 860 1.13 -33.26 -9.98
N ALA A 861 1.19 -32.23 -9.15
CA ALA A 861 1.33 -30.83 -9.52
C ALA A 861 2.69 -30.50 -10.16
N GLU A 862 3.74 -31.19 -9.73
CA GLU A 862 5.11 -31.05 -10.23
C GLU A 862 5.59 -32.38 -10.81
N VAL A 863 5.94 -32.39 -12.11
CA VAL A 863 6.42 -33.60 -12.81
C VAL A 863 7.62 -33.24 -13.69
N ALA A 864 8.76 -33.88 -13.42
CA ALA A 864 9.97 -33.70 -14.22
C ALA A 864 9.70 -34.04 -15.70
N GLY A 865 9.91 -33.06 -16.58
CA GLY A 865 9.72 -33.23 -18.02
C GLY A 865 8.26 -33.40 -18.46
N ARG A 866 7.28 -32.84 -17.72
CA ARG A 866 5.84 -32.95 -18.00
C ARG A 866 5.49 -32.92 -19.49
N ARG A 867 4.85 -34.00 -19.98
CA ARG A 867 4.37 -34.18 -21.36
C ARG A 867 2.85 -34.21 -21.51
N GLY A 868 2.09 -34.06 -20.43
CA GLY A 868 0.65 -34.08 -20.51
C GLY A 868 -0.08 -33.55 -19.28
N TYR A 869 -1.39 -33.45 -19.44
CA TYR A 869 -2.35 -33.11 -18.37
C TYR A 869 -3.45 -34.16 -18.33
N SER A 870 -4.04 -34.35 -17.16
CA SER A 870 -5.23 -35.20 -17.01
C SER A 870 -6.34 -34.49 -16.25
N ILE A 871 -7.58 -34.86 -16.58
CA ILE A 871 -8.79 -34.40 -15.92
C ILE A 871 -9.74 -35.58 -15.73
N ALA A 872 -10.75 -35.43 -14.89
CA ALA A 872 -11.86 -36.38 -14.84
C ALA A 872 -13.21 -35.68 -14.88
N VAL A 873 -14.12 -36.24 -15.68
CA VAL A 873 -15.37 -35.59 -16.07
C VAL A 873 -16.55 -36.51 -15.76
N ARG A 874 -17.45 -36.06 -14.88
CA ARG A 874 -18.72 -36.74 -14.63
C ARG A 874 -19.69 -36.50 -15.78
N HIS A 875 -20.42 -37.54 -16.17
CA HIS A 875 -21.56 -37.44 -17.07
C HIS A 875 -22.72 -36.74 -16.37
N GLN A 876 -22.88 -35.44 -16.62
CA GLN A 876 -23.97 -34.68 -16.02
C GLN A 876 -25.30 -35.03 -16.69
N ARG A 877 -26.15 -35.75 -15.96
CA ARG A 877 -27.51 -36.16 -16.35
C ARG A 877 -28.43 -35.98 -15.14
N GLY A 878 -29.66 -35.55 -15.36
CA GLY A 878 -30.62 -35.39 -14.29
C GLY A 878 -31.98 -34.96 -14.80
N ARG A 879 -32.82 -34.46 -13.89
CA ARG A 879 -34.06 -33.75 -14.21
C ARG A 879 -33.94 -32.31 -13.75
N ASP A 880 -34.43 -31.36 -14.53
CA ASP A 880 -34.51 -29.95 -14.14
C ASP A 880 -35.66 -29.71 -13.15
N ALA A 881 -35.87 -28.45 -12.77
CA ALA A 881 -36.90 -28.05 -11.81
C ALA A 881 -38.33 -28.41 -12.25
N ASP A 882 -38.56 -28.54 -13.56
CA ASP A 882 -39.84 -28.92 -14.16
C ASP A 882 -39.96 -30.44 -14.38
N GLY A 883 -38.97 -31.20 -13.92
CA GLY A 883 -38.91 -32.65 -14.04
C GLY A 883 -38.46 -33.14 -15.42
N MET A 884 -38.06 -32.26 -16.33
CA MET A 884 -37.60 -32.63 -17.66
C MET A 884 -36.17 -33.18 -17.62
N PRO A 885 -35.88 -34.30 -18.31
CA PRO A 885 -34.53 -34.85 -18.35
C PRO A 885 -33.58 -33.88 -19.04
N PHE A 886 -32.46 -33.56 -18.40
CA PHE A 886 -31.39 -32.76 -18.98
C PHE A 886 -30.09 -33.54 -19.04
N GLU A 887 -29.25 -33.15 -20.00
CA GLU A 887 -27.89 -33.66 -20.14
C GLU A 887 -26.93 -32.50 -20.38
N GLY A 888 -25.79 -32.50 -19.68
CA GLY A 888 -24.78 -31.47 -19.83
C GLY A 888 -24.16 -31.50 -21.23
N ARG A 889 -24.18 -30.37 -21.94
CA ARG A 889 -23.69 -30.27 -23.33
C ARG A 889 -22.24 -30.74 -23.48
N MET A 890 -21.33 -30.21 -22.66
CA MET A 890 -19.90 -30.57 -22.70
C MET A 890 -19.65 -32.00 -22.21
N SER A 891 -20.18 -32.36 -21.02
CA SER A 891 -19.98 -33.70 -20.46
C SER A 891 -20.58 -34.79 -21.35
N GLY A 892 -21.73 -34.55 -21.97
CA GLY A 892 -22.35 -35.48 -22.91
C GLY A 892 -21.55 -35.64 -24.20
N ALA A 893 -21.00 -34.54 -24.74
CA ALA A 893 -20.11 -34.60 -25.90
C ALA A 893 -18.82 -35.39 -25.60
N LEU A 894 -18.20 -35.14 -24.44
CA LEU A 894 -16.99 -35.86 -24.01
C LEU A 894 -17.25 -37.36 -23.83
N HIS A 895 -18.36 -37.76 -23.21
CA HIS A 895 -18.68 -39.17 -22.96
C HIS A 895 -19.14 -39.94 -24.20
N ARG A 896 -19.82 -39.29 -25.16
CA ARG A 896 -20.32 -39.97 -26.36
C ARG A 896 -19.34 -39.99 -27.53
N CYS A 897 -18.64 -38.88 -27.73
CA CYS A 897 -18.00 -38.61 -29.01
C CYS A 897 -16.48 -38.58 -28.94
N LEU A 898 -15.88 -38.32 -27.76
CA LEU A 898 -14.44 -38.20 -27.63
C LEU A 898 -13.76 -39.56 -27.77
N LYS A 899 -12.72 -39.63 -28.60
CA LYS A 899 -11.91 -40.82 -28.85
C LYS A 899 -10.43 -40.52 -28.63
N VAL A 900 -9.65 -41.56 -28.34
CA VAL A 900 -8.19 -41.47 -28.35
C VAL A 900 -7.73 -41.07 -29.75
N GLY A 901 -6.83 -40.09 -29.83
CA GLY A 901 -6.36 -39.46 -31.06
C GLY A 901 -7.09 -38.17 -31.44
N ASP A 902 -8.25 -37.87 -30.86
CA ASP A 902 -8.99 -36.64 -31.16
C ASP A 902 -8.18 -35.39 -30.78
N ARG A 903 -8.32 -34.35 -31.60
CA ARG A 903 -7.72 -33.04 -31.35
C ARG A 903 -8.63 -32.20 -30.46
N VAL A 904 -8.04 -31.60 -29.43
CA VAL A 904 -8.71 -30.65 -28.53
C VAL A 904 -7.87 -29.39 -28.33
N MET A 905 -8.49 -28.33 -27.84
CA MET A 905 -7.82 -27.06 -27.59
C MET A 905 -7.81 -26.76 -26.09
N LEU A 906 -6.62 -26.55 -25.51
CA LEU A 906 -6.43 -26.28 -24.08
C LEU A 906 -5.84 -24.89 -23.84
N ARG A 907 -6.27 -24.24 -22.75
CA ARG A 907 -5.51 -23.11 -22.15
C ARG A 907 -4.56 -23.62 -21.07
N ALA A 908 -3.52 -22.83 -20.80
CA ALA A 908 -2.55 -23.14 -19.75
C ALA A 908 -3.23 -23.30 -18.39
N PRO A 909 -2.69 -24.16 -17.48
CA PRO A 909 -3.19 -24.29 -16.13
C PRO A 909 -3.36 -22.93 -15.44
N SER A 910 -4.54 -22.72 -14.87
CA SER A 910 -4.92 -21.46 -14.23
C SER A 910 -5.90 -21.71 -13.07
N GLY A 911 -6.41 -20.63 -12.47
CA GLY A 911 -7.25 -20.70 -11.28
C GLY A 911 -6.51 -20.27 -10.01
N GLY A 912 -7.23 -19.52 -9.17
CA GLY A 912 -6.74 -19.00 -7.90
C GLY A 912 -7.15 -19.82 -6.68
N TRP A 913 -8.08 -20.76 -6.83
CA TRP A 913 -8.40 -21.74 -5.80
C TRP A 913 -7.35 -22.87 -5.85
N VAL A 914 -6.63 -23.01 -4.75
CA VAL A 914 -5.56 -23.99 -4.61
C VAL A 914 -5.66 -24.63 -3.23
N VAL A 915 -5.17 -25.86 -3.12
CA VAL A 915 -5.14 -26.59 -1.85
C VAL A 915 -3.68 -26.69 -1.39
N PRO A 916 -3.38 -26.34 -0.13
CA PRO A 916 -2.01 -26.14 0.31
C PRO A 916 -1.28 -27.47 0.52
N ARG A 917 -0.05 -27.59 -0.02
CA ARG A 917 0.81 -28.76 0.22
C ARG A 917 1.45 -28.76 1.60
N ARG A 918 1.51 -27.60 2.25
CA ARG A 918 2.04 -27.41 3.61
C ARG A 918 1.05 -26.57 4.40
N SER A 919 0.71 -27.01 5.61
CA SER A 919 -0.18 -26.27 6.50
C SER A 919 0.19 -26.56 7.95
N PRO A 920 0.36 -25.52 8.79
CA PRO A 920 0.52 -25.71 10.23
C PRO A 920 -0.80 -26.08 10.93
N GLN A 921 -1.95 -25.88 10.27
CA GLN A 921 -3.26 -26.31 10.76
C GLN A 921 -3.76 -27.57 10.02
N PRO A 922 -4.61 -28.40 10.64
CA PRO A 922 -5.25 -29.52 9.95
C PRO A 922 -6.07 -29.06 8.73
N LEU A 923 -6.10 -29.87 7.68
CA LEU A 923 -6.87 -29.63 6.47
C LEU A 923 -8.11 -30.52 6.44
N CYS A 924 -9.30 -29.92 6.45
CA CYS A 924 -10.56 -30.62 6.24
C CYS A 924 -10.98 -30.49 4.77
N LEU A 925 -10.84 -31.57 4.01
CA LEU A 925 -11.19 -31.65 2.59
C LEU A 925 -12.58 -32.29 2.45
N ILE A 926 -13.53 -31.60 1.84
CA ILE A 926 -14.92 -32.05 1.71
C ILE A 926 -15.28 -32.16 0.23
N ALA A 927 -15.48 -33.39 -0.25
CA ALA A 927 -15.73 -33.69 -1.65
C ALA A 927 -17.11 -34.32 -1.87
N GLY A 928 -17.78 -33.91 -2.95
CA GLY A 928 -19.00 -34.55 -3.44
C GLY A 928 -18.82 -35.05 -4.88
N GLY A 929 -18.88 -36.36 -5.09
CA GLY A 929 -18.65 -37.00 -6.39
C GLY A 929 -17.35 -36.52 -7.05
N ILE A 930 -17.44 -36.03 -8.30
CA ILE A 930 -16.23 -35.63 -9.05
C ILE A 930 -15.52 -34.38 -8.51
N GLY A 931 -16.11 -33.70 -7.52
CA GLY A 931 -15.44 -32.63 -6.76
C GLY A 931 -14.18 -33.10 -6.00
N ILE A 932 -13.93 -34.41 -5.94
CA ILE A 932 -12.70 -35.02 -5.40
C ILE A 932 -11.42 -34.68 -6.20
N THR A 933 -11.57 -34.32 -7.48
CA THR A 933 -10.44 -34.17 -8.42
C THR A 933 -9.31 -33.26 -7.93
N PRO A 934 -9.56 -32.10 -7.29
CA PRO A 934 -8.48 -31.27 -6.78
C PRO A 934 -7.74 -31.88 -5.59
N PHE A 935 -8.46 -32.63 -4.75
CA PHE A 935 -7.86 -33.28 -3.59
C PHE A 935 -7.03 -34.50 -3.99
N VAL A 936 -7.42 -35.25 -5.02
CA VAL A 936 -6.55 -36.29 -5.60
C VAL A 936 -5.24 -35.67 -6.08
N SER A 937 -5.31 -34.53 -6.77
CA SER A 937 -4.11 -33.81 -7.21
C SER A 937 -3.24 -33.38 -6.02
N LEU A 938 -3.84 -32.91 -4.92
CA LEU A 938 -3.09 -32.61 -3.70
C LEU A 938 -2.38 -33.86 -3.17
N LEU A 939 -3.12 -34.94 -2.93
CA LEU A 939 -2.57 -36.17 -2.35
C LEU A 939 -1.40 -36.68 -3.18
N GLU A 940 -1.50 -36.65 -4.52
CA GLU A 940 -0.42 -37.05 -5.44
C GLU A 940 0.78 -36.10 -5.47
N SER A 941 0.61 -34.88 -4.97
CA SER A 941 1.67 -33.86 -4.92
C SER A 941 2.38 -33.81 -3.56
N LEU A 942 1.94 -34.59 -2.57
CA LEU A 942 2.55 -34.64 -1.25
C LEU A 942 3.73 -35.62 -1.24
N PRO A 943 4.86 -35.27 -0.59
CA PRO A 943 6.01 -36.17 -0.43
C PRO A 943 5.61 -37.43 0.36
N ASP A 944 6.46 -38.46 0.28
CA ASP A 944 6.25 -39.77 0.94
C ASP A 944 6.68 -39.79 2.42
N ASP A 945 7.13 -38.66 2.96
CA ASP A 945 7.62 -38.55 4.33
C ASP A 945 6.52 -38.10 5.32
N ALA A 946 6.89 -38.07 6.61
CA ALA A 946 6.00 -37.65 7.68
C ALA A 946 5.84 -36.12 7.78
N GLU A 947 6.43 -35.32 6.89
CA GLU A 947 6.39 -33.85 6.96
C GLU A 947 5.14 -33.23 6.30
N GLY A 948 4.20 -34.05 5.82
CA GLY A 948 2.93 -33.62 5.24
C GLY A 948 1.92 -33.07 6.27
N PRO A 949 0.95 -32.24 5.84
CA PRO A 949 -0.09 -31.72 6.73
C PRO A 949 -1.02 -32.84 7.21
N GLU A 950 -1.62 -32.66 8.38
CA GLU A 950 -2.74 -33.50 8.82
C GLU A 950 -3.95 -33.26 7.92
N ILE A 951 -4.48 -34.31 7.30
CA ILE A 951 -5.56 -34.21 6.32
C ILE A 951 -6.73 -35.09 6.74
N TRP A 952 -7.93 -34.49 6.79
CA TRP A 952 -9.20 -35.15 6.99
C TRP A 952 -10.05 -35.01 5.72
N LEU A 953 -10.16 -36.09 4.95
CA LEU A 953 -10.95 -36.16 3.73
C LEU A 953 -12.33 -36.77 4.00
N TYR A 954 -13.38 -35.96 3.85
CA TYR A 954 -14.79 -36.36 3.92
C TYR A 954 -15.34 -36.46 2.49
N TYR A 955 -15.65 -37.66 2.02
CA TYR A 955 -15.97 -37.91 0.62
C TYR A 955 -17.35 -38.54 0.42
N ALA A 956 -18.28 -37.76 -0.14
CA ALA A 956 -19.64 -38.22 -0.46
C ALA A 956 -19.77 -38.78 -1.87
N ASN A 957 -20.34 -39.98 -1.96
CA ASN A 957 -20.74 -40.67 -3.18
C ASN A 957 -22.17 -41.25 -3.03
N GLN A 958 -22.73 -41.78 -4.11
CA GLN A 958 -24.02 -42.48 -4.00
C GLN A 958 -23.81 -43.90 -3.47
N ASN A 959 -22.80 -44.60 -3.97
CA ASN A 959 -22.47 -45.99 -3.65
C ASN A 959 -21.09 -46.35 -4.19
N SER A 960 -20.66 -47.61 -4.01
CA SER A 960 -19.35 -48.09 -4.48
C SER A 960 -19.12 -47.96 -5.99
N ARG A 961 -20.17 -48.07 -6.83
CA ARG A 961 -20.03 -47.97 -8.31
C ARG A 961 -19.74 -46.54 -8.77
N THR A 962 -20.19 -45.53 -8.03
CA THR A 962 -20.01 -44.10 -8.34
C THR A 962 -18.82 -43.48 -7.60
N HIS A 963 -18.12 -44.25 -6.76
CA HIS A 963 -16.98 -43.79 -5.97
C HIS A 963 -15.71 -43.63 -6.83
N ALA A 964 -15.57 -42.45 -7.45
CA ALA A 964 -14.42 -42.12 -8.29
C ALA A 964 -13.10 -42.13 -7.50
N PHE A 965 -12.05 -42.72 -8.10
CA PHE A 965 -10.68 -42.82 -7.57
C PHE A 965 -10.51 -43.62 -6.28
N ARG A 966 -11.48 -44.46 -5.89
CA ARG A 966 -11.43 -45.29 -4.66
C ARG A 966 -10.08 -46.00 -4.45
N ALA A 967 -9.57 -46.67 -5.50
CA ALA A 967 -8.30 -47.39 -5.43
C ALA A 967 -7.09 -46.47 -5.24
N ARG A 968 -7.05 -45.30 -5.90
CA ARG A 968 -5.97 -44.30 -5.74
C ARG A 968 -5.99 -43.71 -4.33
N ILE A 969 -7.16 -43.38 -3.80
CA ILE A 969 -7.31 -42.85 -2.44
C ILE A 969 -6.83 -43.88 -1.41
N ALA A 970 -7.15 -45.17 -1.57
CA ALA A 970 -6.65 -46.23 -0.71
C ALA A 970 -5.11 -46.36 -0.76
N GLN A 971 -4.50 -46.21 -1.94
CA GLN A 971 -3.04 -46.17 -2.09
C GLN A 971 -2.42 -44.97 -1.35
N HIS A 972 -3.03 -43.79 -1.48
CA HIS A 972 -2.57 -42.59 -0.75
C HIS A 972 -2.74 -42.71 0.75
N ARG A 973 -3.83 -43.32 1.23
CA ARG A 973 -4.05 -43.59 2.66
C ARG A 973 -2.98 -44.55 3.22
N ALA A 974 -2.50 -45.50 2.43
CA ALA A 974 -1.40 -46.36 2.82
C ALA A 974 -0.03 -45.64 2.78
N ARG A 975 0.12 -44.65 1.89
CA ARG A 975 1.37 -43.90 1.67
C ARG A 975 1.54 -42.73 2.66
N LEU A 976 0.46 -42.04 3.00
CA LEU A 976 0.47 -40.80 3.77
C LEU A 976 0.01 -41.08 5.22
N PRO A 977 0.92 -41.01 6.21
CA PRO A 977 0.61 -41.41 7.59
C PRO A 977 -0.42 -40.51 8.29
N HIS A 978 -0.56 -39.27 7.85
CA HIS A 978 -1.47 -38.26 8.42
C HIS A 978 -2.74 -38.03 7.57
N LEU A 979 -3.07 -38.97 6.68
CA LEU A 979 -4.29 -38.92 5.88
C LEU A 979 -5.41 -39.76 6.52
N HIS A 980 -6.45 -39.08 6.99
CA HIS A 980 -7.69 -39.65 7.48
C HIS A 980 -8.77 -39.54 6.41
N VAL A 981 -9.40 -40.66 6.04
CA VAL A 981 -10.47 -40.71 5.01
C VAL A 981 -11.76 -41.21 5.65
N ARG A 982 -12.86 -40.49 5.40
CA ARG A 982 -14.23 -40.84 5.77
C ARG A 982 -15.13 -40.84 4.55
N ASP A 983 -15.63 -42.00 4.17
CA ASP A 983 -16.44 -42.20 2.97
C ASP A 983 -17.94 -42.24 3.31
N PHE A 984 -18.76 -41.53 2.54
CA PHE A 984 -20.21 -41.42 2.76
C PHE A 984 -20.99 -41.91 1.54
N TYR A 985 -21.88 -42.89 1.71
CA TYR A 985 -22.74 -43.42 0.63
C TYR A 985 -24.21 -43.10 0.87
N THR A 986 -24.75 -42.15 0.10
CA THR A 986 -26.15 -41.68 0.24
C THR A 986 -27.21 -42.67 -0.28
N SER A 987 -26.81 -43.65 -1.09
CA SER A 987 -27.67 -44.72 -1.61
C SER A 987 -26.86 -46.03 -1.81
N PRO A 988 -26.36 -46.64 -0.72
CA PRO A 988 -25.49 -47.82 -0.79
C PRO A 988 -26.16 -48.97 -1.54
N LEU A 989 -25.39 -49.74 -2.31
CA LEU A 989 -25.88 -50.94 -2.95
C LEU A 989 -26.00 -52.09 -1.94
N PRO A 990 -26.81 -53.13 -2.22
CA PRO A 990 -26.93 -54.29 -1.33
C PRO A 990 -25.59 -54.99 -0.99
N GLY A 991 -24.56 -54.81 -1.83
CA GLY A 991 -23.23 -55.35 -1.61
C GLY A 991 -22.25 -54.43 -0.87
N ASP A 992 -22.62 -53.17 -0.62
CA ASP A 992 -21.77 -52.19 0.06
C ASP A 992 -21.80 -52.42 1.58
N ARG A 993 -20.64 -52.59 2.20
CA ARG A 993 -20.53 -52.92 3.63
C ARG A 993 -20.13 -51.68 4.47
N PRO A 994 -20.95 -51.28 5.45
CA PRO A 994 -20.57 -50.24 6.42
C PRO A 994 -19.29 -50.60 7.17
N GLY A 995 -18.39 -49.63 7.39
CA GLY A 995 -17.08 -49.79 8.01
C GLY A 995 -15.99 -50.40 7.13
N ILE A 996 -16.33 -50.82 5.90
CA ILE A 996 -15.37 -51.38 4.92
C ILE A 996 -15.40 -50.59 3.61
N ASP A 997 -16.58 -50.47 3.01
CA ASP A 997 -16.77 -49.77 1.73
C ASP A 997 -17.13 -48.29 1.91
N PHE A 998 -17.74 -47.94 3.05
CA PHE A 998 -18.11 -46.59 3.46
C PHE A 998 -18.27 -46.51 4.99
N ASP A 999 -18.18 -45.31 5.57
CA ASP A 999 -18.32 -45.06 7.02
C ASP A 999 -19.77 -44.73 7.43
N ASP A 1000 -20.48 -43.90 6.66
CA ASP A 1000 -21.81 -43.40 7.00
C ASP A 1000 -22.71 -43.26 5.74
N SER A 1001 -24.03 -43.36 5.92
CA SER A 1001 -25.01 -43.27 4.82
C SER A 1001 -25.78 -41.93 4.77
N ARG A 1002 -25.51 -41.02 5.70
CA ARG A 1002 -26.10 -39.68 5.72
C ARG A 1002 -25.49 -38.77 4.66
N TYR A 1003 -26.23 -37.71 4.31
CA TYR A 1003 -25.66 -36.60 3.56
C TYR A 1003 -24.60 -35.89 4.40
N ILE A 1004 -23.51 -35.44 3.76
CA ILE A 1004 -22.50 -34.63 4.44
C ILE A 1004 -23.08 -33.23 4.71
N ASP A 1005 -23.11 -32.87 5.98
CA ASP A 1005 -23.30 -31.51 6.48
C ASP A 1005 -22.23 -31.20 7.53
N ALA A 1006 -22.30 -30.03 8.17
CA ALA A 1006 -21.27 -29.66 9.14
C ALA A 1006 -21.19 -30.59 10.36
N SER A 1007 -22.25 -31.34 10.72
CA SER A 1007 -22.28 -32.19 11.91
C SER A 1007 -21.29 -33.36 11.87
N VAL A 1008 -20.78 -33.72 10.68
CA VAL A 1008 -19.78 -34.80 10.53
C VAL A 1008 -18.36 -34.36 10.89
N ILE A 1009 -18.13 -33.05 11.03
CA ILE A 1009 -16.86 -32.47 11.42
C ILE A 1009 -16.74 -32.48 12.94
N ASP A 1010 -15.66 -33.03 13.47
CA ASP A 1010 -15.41 -33.07 14.92
C ASP A 1010 -15.13 -31.66 15.47
N ASP A 1011 -15.63 -31.37 16.68
CA ASP A 1011 -15.37 -30.10 17.38
C ASP A 1011 -13.86 -29.89 17.64
N VAL A 1012 -13.07 -30.97 17.77
CA VAL A 1012 -11.61 -30.86 17.96
C VAL A 1012 -10.93 -30.18 16.77
N LEU A 1013 -11.37 -30.43 15.54
CA LEU A 1013 -10.82 -29.82 14.33
C LEU A 1013 -11.14 -28.33 14.26
N ILE A 1014 -12.34 -27.94 14.72
CA ILE A 1014 -12.74 -26.54 14.84
C ILE A 1014 -11.89 -25.83 15.90
N ALA A 1015 -11.69 -26.47 17.07
CA ALA A 1015 -10.86 -25.94 18.15
C ALA A 1015 -9.39 -25.79 17.73
N GLN A 1016 -8.87 -26.69 16.89
CA GLN A 1016 -7.53 -26.63 16.29
C GLN A 1016 -7.43 -25.65 15.10
N ARG A 1017 -8.50 -24.90 14.80
CA ARG A 1017 -8.55 -23.93 13.69
C ARG A 1017 -8.23 -24.55 12.32
N ALA A 1018 -8.74 -25.76 12.08
CA ALA A 1018 -8.61 -26.44 10.80
C ALA A 1018 -9.07 -25.55 9.63
N ARG A 1019 -8.50 -25.80 8.44
CA ARG A 1019 -8.86 -25.12 7.19
C ARG A 1019 -9.82 -26.00 6.38
N PHE A 1020 -10.95 -25.44 5.98
CA PHE A 1020 -12.01 -26.21 5.31
C PHE A 1020 -11.99 -25.94 3.81
N TYR A 1021 -11.62 -26.94 3.01
CA TYR A 1021 -11.67 -26.87 1.55
C TYR A 1021 -12.78 -27.75 1.03
N MET A 1022 -13.65 -27.23 0.17
CA MET A 1022 -14.77 -27.99 -0.37
C MET A 1022 -14.96 -27.82 -1.86
N CYS A 1023 -15.29 -28.92 -2.53
CA CYS A 1023 -15.62 -28.94 -3.95
C CYS A 1023 -16.66 -30.03 -4.21
N GLY A 1024 -17.76 -29.67 -4.87
CA GLY A 1024 -18.86 -30.60 -5.10
C GLY A 1024 -20.17 -29.91 -5.49
N PRO A 1025 -21.32 -30.57 -5.26
CA PRO A 1025 -22.64 -29.97 -5.51
C PRO A 1025 -22.87 -28.71 -4.66
N PRO A 1026 -23.43 -27.61 -5.23
CA PRO A 1026 -23.68 -26.37 -4.49
C PRO A 1026 -24.45 -26.57 -3.19
N ALA A 1027 -25.54 -27.34 -3.20
CA ALA A 1027 -26.35 -27.60 -2.02
C ALA A 1027 -25.57 -28.22 -0.85
N MET A 1028 -24.58 -29.08 -1.14
CA MET A 1028 -23.71 -29.67 -0.11
C MET A 1028 -22.77 -28.60 0.46
N MET A 1029 -22.10 -27.83 -0.40
CA MET A 1029 -21.17 -26.79 0.01
C MET A 1029 -21.86 -25.69 0.83
N ASP A 1030 -23.07 -25.30 0.44
CA ASP A 1030 -23.89 -24.31 1.16
C ASP A 1030 -24.29 -24.82 2.54
N ALA A 1031 -24.77 -26.07 2.65
CA ALA A 1031 -25.15 -26.68 3.92
C ALA A 1031 -23.96 -26.83 4.88
N VAL A 1032 -22.82 -27.31 4.40
CA VAL A 1032 -21.60 -27.44 5.21
C VAL A 1032 -21.08 -26.06 5.64
N SER A 1033 -21.01 -25.10 4.72
CA SER A 1033 -20.54 -23.74 5.03
C SER A 1033 -21.44 -23.05 6.06
N ALA A 1034 -22.77 -23.15 5.91
CA ALA A 1034 -23.72 -22.59 6.86
C ALA A 1034 -23.59 -23.24 8.24
N GLY A 1035 -23.47 -24.57 8.30
CA GLY A 1035 -23.31 -25.29 9.56
C GLY A 1035 -21.97 -25.01 10.26
N LEU A 1036 -20.86 -24.91 9.53
CA LEU A 1036 -19.56 -24.55 10.09
C LEU A 1036 -19.58 -23.14 10.70
N ARG A 1037 -20.20 -22.18 9.99
CA ARG A 1037 -20.38 -20.81 10.50
C ARG A 1037 -21.25 -20.78 11.76
N ALA A 1038 -22.33 -21.56 11.79
CA ALA A 1038 -23.18 -21.68 12.97
C ALA A 1038 -22.42 -22.27 14.18
N ARG A 1039 -21.38 -23.08 13.92
CA ARG A 1039 -20.46 -23.63 14.93
C ARG A 1039 -19.24 -22.73 15.21
N GLY A 1040 -19.24 -21.48 14.74
CA GLY A 1040 -18.21 -20.49 15.06
C GLY A 1040 -16.99 -20.48 14.13
N VAL A 1041 -16.98 -21.26 13.04
CA VAL A 1041 -15.90 -21.21 12.04
C VAL A 1041 -16.00 -19.89 11.24
N PRO A 1042 -14.95 -19.07 11.22
CA PRO A 1042 -14.97 -17.83 10.44
C PRO A 1042 -15.07 -18.10 8.94
N ARG A 1043 -15.81 -17.25 8.21
CA ARG A 1043 -15.99 -17.41 6.75
C ARG A 1043 -14.67 -17.49 5.97
N PHE A 1044 -13.63 -16.77 6.40
CA PHE A 1044 -12.32 -16.75 5.74
C PHE A 1044 -11.48 -18.02 5.98
N ASP A 1045 -11.93 -18.94 6.84
CA ASP A 1045 -11.32 -20.26 7.04
C ASP A 1045 -12.02 -21.35 6.18
N ILE A 1046 -13.03 -20.97 5.40
CA ILE A 1046 -13.84 -21.83 4.54
C ILE A 1046 -13.60 -21.47 3.07
N PHE A 1047 -13.08 -22.42 2.31
CA PHE A 1047 -12.68 -22.27 0.92
C PHE A 1047 -13.51 -23.19 0.03
N SER A 1048 -14.31 -22.62 -0.87
CA SER A 1048 -15.11 -23.38 -1.83
C SER A 1048 -14.78 -22.98 -3.27
N GLU A 1049 -15.02 -23.90 -4.21
CA GLU A 1049 -14.86 -23.66 -5.65
C GLU A 1049 -16.02 -24.23 -6.46
N VAL A 1050 -16.45 -23.50 -7.48
CA VAL A 1050 -17.47 -23.90 -8.45
C VAL A 1050 -16.95 -23.61 -9.86
N PHE A 1051 -16.46 -24.63 -10.56
CA PHE A 1051 -15.97 -24.47 -11.94
C PHE A 1051 -17.11 -24.10 -12.90
N ARG A 1052 -17.15 -22.84 -13.33
CA ARG A 1052 -18.11 -22.30 -14.32
C ARG A 1052 -17.42 -22.09 -15.68
N SER A 1053 -18.21 -22.00 -16.75
CA SER A 1053 -17.67 -21.53 -18.04
C SER A 1053 -17.56 -20.02 -18.00
N PRO A 1054 -16.53 -19.45 -18.66
CA PRO A 1054 -16.48 -18.02 -18.91
C PRO A 1054 -17.75 -17.56 -19.65
N PRO A 1055 -18.29 -16.38 -19.33
CA PRO A 1055 -19.32 -15.77 -20.18
C PRO A 1055 -18.73 -15.50 -21.58
N PRO A 1056 -19.52 -15.66 -22.67
CA PRO A 1056 -19.06 -15.34 -24.01
C PRO A 1056 -18.75 -13.84 -24.16
N PRO A 1057 -17.78 -13.45 -25.00
CA PRO A 1057 -17.47 -12.05 -25.26
C PRO A 1057 -18.63 -11.36 -25.98
N VAL A 1058 -18.88 -10.10 -25.62
CA VAL A 1058 -19.91 -9.25 -26.24
C VAL A 1058 -19.29 -8.35 -27.31
N ALA A 1059 -19.84 -8.37 -28.52
CA ALA A 1059 -19.48 -7.47 -29.61
C ALA A 1059 -20.15 -6.08 -29.42
N GLY A 1060 -19.40 -4.99 -29.58
CA GLY A 1060 -19.86 -3.61 -29.34
C GLY A 1060 -20.70 -2.99 -30.47
N GLY A 1061 -21.21 -1.76 -30.21
CA GLY A 1061 -21.80 -0.87 -31.22
C GLY A 1061 -22.92 0.04 -30.71
N ASP A 1062 -24.16 -0.49 -30.65
CA ASP A 1062 -25.41 0.28 -30.41
C ASP A 1062 -26.26 -0.30 -29.27
N GLN A 1063 -25.62 -0.97 -28.30
CA GLN A 1063 -26.35 -1.68 -27.26
C GLN A 1063 -27.08 -0.74 -26.30
N ARG A 1064 -28.32 -1.11 -25.98
CA ARG A 1064 -29.16 -0.42 -25.01
C ARG A 1064 -29.68 -1.45 -24.03
N PHE A 1065 -29.46 -1.20 -22.75
CA PHE A 1065 -29.90 -2.10 -21.69
C PHE A 1065 -30.73 -1.33 -20.66
N SER A 1066 -31.84 -1.92 -20.26
CA SER A 1066 -32.67 -1.46 -19.16
C SER A 1066 -31.95 -1.73 -17.84
N VAL A 1067 -31.75 -0.70 -17.03
CA VAL A 1067 -31.11 -0.80 -15.72
C VAL A 1067 -32.09 -0.33 -14.65
N ARG A 1068 -32.39 -1.21 -13.69
CA ARG A 1068 -33.24 -0.91 -12.53
C ARG A 1068 -32.43 -0.95 -11.24
N PHE A 1069 -32.49 0.14 -10.48
CA PHE A 1069 -31.90 0.26 -9.15
C PHE A 1069 -32.96 -0.05 -8.09
N ALA A 1070 -32.90 -1.24 -7.50
CA ALA A 1070 -33.99 -1.82 -6.72
C ALA A 1070 -34.41 -0.98 -5.50
N ARG A 1071 -33.49 -0.25 -4.86
CA ARG A 1071 -33.80 0.54 -3.65
C ARG A 1071 -34.16 1.99 -3.95
N SER A 1072 -33.83 2.48 -5.16
CA SER A 1072 -34.04 3.87 -5.54
C SER A 1072 -35.50 4.30 -5.71
N ARG A 1073 -36.45 3.35 -5.77
CA ARG A 1073 -37.87 3.55 -6.13
C ARG A 1073 -38.11 4.24 -7.50
N LYS A 1074 -37.06 4.40 -8.32
CA LYS A 1074 -37.15 4.97 -9.68
C LYS A 1074 -37.53 3.89 -10.69
N GLU A 1075 -38.17 4.31 -11.80
CA GLU A 1075 -38.41 3.44 -12.95
C GLU A 1075 -37.08 3.03 -13.63
N ALA A 1076 -37.11 1.94 -14.39
CA ALA A 1076 -35.91 1.47 -15.10
C ALA A 1076 -35.48 2.49 -16.15
N ALA A 1077 -34.18 2.77 -16.23
CA ALA A 1077 -33.59 3.73 -17.16
C ALA A 1077 -32.74 3.01 -18.21
N ILE A 1078 -32.63 3.60 -19.40
CA ILE A 1078 -31.87 3.01 -20.50
C ILE A 1078 -30.41 3.44 -20.44
N TRP A 1079 -29.52 2.48 -20.23
CA TRP A 1079 -28.08 2.69 -20.33
C TRP A 1079 -27.62 2.59 -21.78
N THR A 1080 -26.66 3.44 -22.17
CA THR A 1080 -25.92 3.35 -23.44
C THR A 1080 -24.42 3.41 -23.18
N PRO A 1081 -23.55 2.93 -24.10
CA PRO A 1081 -22.10 2.99 -23.92
C PRO A 1081 -21.55 4.38 -23.59
N GLY A 1082 -22.19 5.45 -24.05
CA GLY A 1082 -21.80 6.84 -23.77
C GLY A 1082 -21.99 7.26 -22.30
N GLU A 1083 -22.84 6.57 -21.54
CA GLU A 1083 -23.08 6.83 -20.11
C GLU A 1083 -21.97 6.28 -19.20
N GLY A 1084 -21.05 5.49 -19.77
CA GLY A 1084 -19.91 4.94 -19.02
C GLY A 1084 -20.31 3.81 -18.06
N THR A 1085 -19.75 3.82 -16.86
CA THR A 1085 -19.94 2.73 -15.88
C THR A 1085 -21.32 2.79 -15.22
N LEU A 1086 -21.78 1.70 -14.61
CA LEU A 1086 -23.03 1.66 -13.85
C LEU A 1086 -23.07 2.68 -12.70
N LEU A 1087 -21.92 2.97 -12.08
CA LEU A 1087 -21.84 4.04 -11.08
C LEU A 1087 -22.08 5.43 -11.72
N THR A 1088 -21.42 5.72 -12.84
CA THR A 1088 -21.57 7.01 -13.55
C THR A 1088 -23.01 7.21 -13.99
N PHE A 1089 -23.63 6.15 -14.51
CA PHE A 1089 -25.03 6.15 -14.93
C PHE A 1089 -25.99 6.32 -13.73
N ALA A 1090 -25.72 5.66 -12.59
CA ALA A 1090 -26.50 5.87 -11.38
C ALA A 1090 -26.44 7.33 -10.91
N GLU A 1091 -25.24 7.92 -10.92
CA GLU A 1091 -25.01 9.31 -10.52
C GLU A 1091 -25.69 10.32 -11.44
N SER A 1092 -25.69 10.09 -12.76
CA SER A 1092 -26.38 10.95 -13.73
C SER A 1092 -27.91 10.96 -13.50
N LEU A 1093 -28.45 9.86 -12.97
CA LEU A 1093 -29.85 9.74 -12.57
C LEU A 1093 -30.11 10.22 -11.13
N GLY A 1094 -29.11 10.67 -10.39
CA GLY A 1094 -29.23 11.07 -8.99
C GLY A 1094 -29.50 9.90 -8.03
N VAL A 1095 -29.02 8.70 -8.34
CA VAL A 1095 -29.01 7.52 -7.45
C VAL A 1095 -27.68 7.52 -6.71
N GLN A 1096 -27.70 7.63 -5.38
CA GLN A 1096 -26.48 7.60 -4.59
C GLN A 1096 -26.00 6.17 -4.37
N MET A 1097 -24.75 5.91 -4.74
CA MET A 1097 -24.09 4.63 -4.50
C MET A 1097 -22.78 4.86 -3.74
N ALA A 1098 -22.39 3.91 -2.89
CA ALA A 1098 -21.09 3.98 -2.23
C ALA A 1098 -19.97 3.85 -3.27
N ALA A 1099 -18.98 4.73 -3.23
CA ALA A 1099 -17.82 4.66 -4.13
C ALA A 1099 -16.60 5.31 -3.46
N GLY A 1100 -15.42 4.73 -3.70
CA GLY A 1100 -14.16 5.23 -3.15
C GLY A 1100 -13.14 5.52 -4.23
N CYS A 1101 -12.36 4.50 -4.60
CA CYS A 1101 -11.28 4.64 -5.58
C CYS A 1101 -11.73 4.86 -7.02
N ARG A 1102 -13.00 4.51 -7.35
CA ARG A 1102 -13.58 4.49 -8.71
C ARG A 1102 -12.82 3.69 -9.77
N VAL A 1103 -11.85 2.88 -9.36
CA VAL A 1103 -11.03 2.01 -10.23
C VAL A 1103 -11.19 0.53 -9.85
N GLY A 1104 -12.25 0.18 -9.11
CA GLY A 1104 -12.56 -1.20 -8.69
C GLY A 1104 -11.77 -1.69 -7.47
N GLN A 1105 -10.55 -1.21 -7.25
CA GLN A 1105 -9.62 -1.76 -6.25
C GLN A 1105 -10.10 -1.75 -4.79
N CYS A 1106 -10.87 -0.74 -4.37
CA CYS A 1106 -11.38 -0.68 -2.99
C CYS A 1106 -12.64 -1.51 -2.76
N GLU A 1107 -13.32 -1.90 -3.85
CA GLU A 1107 -14.62 -2.59 -3.84
C GLU A 1107 -15.71 -1.91 -2.99
N SER A 1108 -15.58 -0.61 -2.68
CA SER A 1108 -16.65 0.14 -2.01
C SER A 1108 -17.88 0.30 -2.91
N CYS A 1109 -17.69 0.20 -4.24
CA CYS A 1109 -18.75 0.24 -5.24
C CYS A 1109 -19.41 -1.12 -5.50
N ALA A 1110 -19.05 -2.16 -4.73
CA ALA A 1110 -19.67 -3.47 -4.83
C ALA A 1110 -21.14 -3.39 -4.39
N VAL A 1111 -22.05 -3.80 -5.27
CA VAL A 1111 -23.48 -3.99 -5.02
C VAL A 1111 -23.91 -5.36 -5.51
N GLN A 1112 -25.03 -5.86 -5.03
CA GLN A 1112 -25.57 -7.12 -5.51
C GLN A 1112 -26.33 -6.95 -6.82
N LEU A 1113 -26.08 -7.83 -7.77
CA LEU A 1113 -26.76 -7.98 -9.05
C LEU A 1113 -27.91 -8.97 -8.84
N LEU A 1114 -29.13 -8.44 -8.74
CA LEU A 1114 -30.34 -9.23 -8.47
C LEU A 1114 -30.85 -9.94 -9.73
N ALA A 1115 -30.61 -9.37 -10.91
CA ALA A 1115 -30.94 -9.99 -12.20
C ALA A 1115 -30.06 -9.40 -13.32
N GLY A 1116 -29.91 -10.17 -14.40
CA GLY A 1116 -29.15 -9.78 -15.60
C GLY A 1116 -27.65 -10.09 -15.52
N LYS A 1117 -26.85 -9.46 -16.39
CA LYS A 1117 -25.40 -9.67 -16.47
C LYS A 1117 -24.64 -8.37 -16.71
N VAL A 1118 -23.48 -8.26 -16.06
CA VAL A 1118 -22.54 -7.15 -16.22
C VAL A 1118 -21.18 -7.65 -16.66
N ARG A 1119 -20.35 -6.74 -17.19
CA ARG A 1119 -18.93 -6.95 -17.48
C ARG A 1119 -18.10 -5.94 -16.72
N HIS A 1120 -17.04 -6.41 -16.08
CA HIS A 1120 -16.10 -5.54 -15.38
C HIS A 1120 -14.96 -5.06 -16.31
N LEU A 1121 -14.82 -3.75 -16.47
CA LEU A 1121 -13.90 -3.08 -17.39
C LEU A 1121 -12.42 -3.28 -17.03
N HIS A 1122 -12.10 -3.55 -15.76
CA HIS A 1122 -10.73 -3.85 -15.34
C HIS A 1122 -10.34 -5.32 -15.54
N GLY A 1123 -11.19 -6.13 -16.19
CA GLY A 1123 -10.90 -7.51 -16.58
C GLY A 1123 -10.83 -8.53 -15.44
N GLY A 1124 -11.13 -8.13 -14.20
CA GLY A 1124 -11.26 -9.03 -13.07
C GLY A 1124 -12.73 -9.17 -12.68
N GLU A 1125 -13.24 -10.39 -12.65
CA GLU A 1125 -14.59 -10.64 -12.14
C GLU A 1125 -14.55 -10.78 -10.60
N PRO A 1126 -15.58 -10.30 -9.88
CA PRO A 1126 -15.71 -10.53 -8.44
C PRO A 1126 -15.77 -12.03 -8.10
N GLU A 1127 -15.40 -12.39 -6.87
CA GLU A 1127 -15.47 -13.78 -6.40
C GLU A 1127 -16.90 -14.31 -6.40
N ASP A 1128 -17.88 -13.46 -6.07
CA ASP A 1128 -19.30 -13.75 -6.21
C ASP A 1128 -19.83 -13.11 -7.51
N PRO A 1129 -20.38 -13.86 -8.47
CA PRO A 1129 -20.97 -13.28 -9.68
C PRO A 1129 -22.24 -12.47 -9.42
N ALA A 1130 -22.82 -12.57 -8.22
CA ALA A 1130 -23.83 -11.63 -7.77
C ALA A 1130 -23.20 -10.29 -7.32
N ASP A 1131 -21.90 -10.20 -7.05
CA ASP A 1131 -21.26 -8.91 -6.81
C ASP A 1131 -21.01 -8.18 -8.13
N CYS A 1132 -21.34 -6.89 -8.13
CA CYS A 1132 -21.14 -5.96 -9.23
C CYS A 1132 -20.35 -4.76 -8.71
N LEU A 1133 -19.10 -4.59 -9.16
CA LEU A 1133 -18.28 -3.41 -8.89
C LEU A 1133 -18.77 -2.28 -9.80
N ALA A 1134 -19.84 -1.59 -9.40
CA ALA A 1134 -20.56 -0.62 -10.24
C ALA A 1134 -19.65 0.45 -10.87
N CYS A 1135 -18.57 0.84 -10.18
CA CYS A 1135 -17.58 1.80 -10.64
C CYS A 1135 -16.67 1.32 -11.77
N GLN A 1136 -16.74 0.04 -12.11
CA GLN A 1136 -16.01 -0.59 -13.20
C GLN A 1136 -16.90 -1.58 -13.96
N ALA A 1137 -18.21 -1.59 -13.75
CA ALA A 1137 -19.13 -2.50 -14.41
C ALA A 1137 -19.91 -1.78 -15.50
N VAL A 1138 -20.16 -2.47 -16.62
CA VAL A 1138 -21.10 -2.07 -17.66
C VAL A 1138 -22.10 -3.20 -17.89
N PRO A 1139 -23.38 -2.92 -18.15
CA PRO A 1139 -24.35 -3.97 -18.42
C PRO A 1139 -24.06 -4.66 -19.76
N THR A 1140 -24.39 -5.94 -19.83
CA THR A 1140 -24.34 -6.76 -21.06
C THR A 1140 -25.70 -7.38 -21.40
N ASP A 1141 -26.69 -7.11 -20.56
CA ASP A 1141 -28.09 -7.50 -20.66
C ASP A 1141 -28.93 -6.50 -19.84
N ASP A 1142 -30.25 -6.60 -19.87
CA ASP A 1142 -31.12 -5.88 -18.92
C ASP A 1142 -30.82 -6.34 -17.49
N ILE A 1143 -30.61 -5.39 -16.57
CA ILE A 1143 -30.15 -5.69 -15.20
C ILE A 1143 -31.02 -5.07 -14.11
N VAL A 1144 -31.04 -5.74 -12.96
CA VAL A 1144 -31.53 -5.20 -11.70
C VAL A 1144 -30.40 -5.27 -10.68
N ILE A 1145 -30.02 -4.12 -10.11
CA ILE A 1145 -28.98 -4.04 -9.08
C ILE A 1145 -29.56 -3.52 -7.75
N ASP A 1146 -29.07 -4.06 -6.64
CA ASP A 1146 -29.43 -3.68 -5.28
C ASP A 1146 -28.71 -2.38 -4.87
N ALA A 1147 -29.02 -1.32 -5.62
CA ALA A 1147 -28.55 0.04 -5.37
C ALA A 1147 -29.69 0.92 -4.87
#